data_AF-A0AAF5HYZ7-F1
#
_entry.id   AF-A0AAF5HYZ7-F1
#
_cell.length_a   1.000
_cell.length_b   1.000
_cell.length_c   1.000
_cell.angle_alpha   90.00
_cell.angle_beta   90.00
_cell.angle_gamma   90.00
#
_symmetry.space_group_name_H-M   'P 1'
#
loop_
_entity.id
_entity.type
_entity.pdbx_description
1 polymer ?
#
loop_
_entity_poly.entity_id
_entity_poly.type
_entity_poly.pdbx_seq_one_letter_code
_entity_poly.pdbx_strand_id
1 'polypeptide(L)'
;YINIFALKKYCKYIMSMTGDNKESNVEISNDISSDNIPPYEPADPLEVIQEASKQSTNTFFEPKREITKIFDVGRWHHSKAYKDFMDQLKRLNHSVKRLPTDCETVTISPNVQRVIDILFKLEDWINQFPPEHMELQRFGNKAFREWHGKLITDIDTLLMDILPESLHPAIIELKAYFLDSFGNSTRIDYGTGHEAAFLVFILCLYKLGYFLKDVDDKAVVVKLFRQYISLTRQLQVIYRMEPAGSKGVHALDDFCFVPFIFGSSQLLDNNLGLVPDSYIREDLPQEYADHDLFFEAIEYINTTKSGPFFEHSNQLWNISAVQTWEKVNSGLFKMYEAEVLKKFPVCQHFLFGSLFSIDKRNDAEILYINLLLSLTTNICTFVNFVWVFVNLFQKNMSDSSDDEVFQQVRSRNNNGLSKDDEETLKILKSDGKSDANNEEEEEISEPKSFAELGVTEVLCQTVERLGWKTPSKIQEATLPFALAGRDLIGLAETGSGKTGAFAIPILQALLETPQKMFAVILTPTRELAFQIAEQFQALGTSIGLSVAVIVGGIDMATQAMALAKRPHVIVATPGRLVDHLENTKGFNLKAIKFLVMDEADRILNMDFEVEVNKILRVIPKDRRTYLFSATMTKKVAKLERASLKNPERVEISTRYQTVEKLKQHYIFIPNKYKEAYLVYILNEIASNTAIVFCSTCAGAMKIALMLRQLGFGAVPLHGQMNQGKRLAALNKFKAKQRSILVCTDVASRGLDIPHVDYVLNFDVPTQSKDYVHRVGRTARAGRSGVSITFVTQYDVEIYQRIEHLIGKKLDLYKTNEVDVMKLVERVAEANTSARVEMKELEENKKNKKKRKKGELSDNDDEEEGGYRKKVKVKNMKTAKMK
;
A
#
# COMPACT_ATOMS: atom_id res chain seq x y z
N TYR A 1 -38.45 5.28 12.66
CA TYR A 1 -39.22 4.39 13.56
C TYR A 1 -38.62 2.99 13.66
N ILE A 2 -38.39 2.27 12.57
CA ILE A 2 -37.80 0.89 12.58
C ILE A 2 -36.43 0.84 13.31
N ASN A 3 -35.55 1.81 13.07
CA ASN A 3 -34.25 1.89 13.77
C ASN A 3 -34.36 2.12 15.28
N ILE A 4 -35.39 2.85 15.75
CA ILE A 4 -35.61 3.06 17.19
C ILE A 4 -36.11 1.77 17.85
N PHE A 5 -36.92 0.98 17.14
CA PHE A 5 -37.42 -0.29 17.65
C PHE A 5 -36.30 -1.34 17.77
N ALA A 6 -35.42 -1.42 16.76
CA ALA A 6 -34.23 -2.27 16.80
C ALA A 6 -33.28 -1.86 17.96
N LEU A 7 -33.06 -0.55 18.13
CA LEU A 7 -32.23 -0.04 19.22
C LEU A 7 -32.85 -0.34 20.60
N LYS A 8 -34.16 -0.17 20.78
CA LYS A 8 -34.85 -0.55 22.04
C LYS A 8 -34.73 -2.04 22.34
N LYS A 9 -34.86 -2.91 21.33
CA LYS A 9 -34.72 -4.36 21.51
C LYS A 9 -33.28 -4.73 21.88
N TYR A 10 -32.30 -4.05 21.28
CA TYR A 10 -30.89 -4.23 21.57
C TYR A 10 -30.49 -3.70 22.97
N CYS A 11 -30.98 -2.52 23.37
CA CYS A 11 -30.79 -2.00 24.72
C CYS A 11 -31.43 -2.92 25.77
N LYS A 12 -32.62 -3.48 25.51
CA LYS A 12 -33.22 -4.50 26.37
C LYS A 12 -32.35 -5.76 26.47
N TYR A 13 -31.75 -6.18 25.36
CA TYR A 13 -30.85 -7.34 25.35
C TYR A 13 -29.56 -7.08 26.13
N ILE A 14 -28.95 -5.90 25.99
CA ILE A 14 -27.79 -5.50 26.80
C ILE A 14 -28.16 -5.38 28.27
N MET A 15 -29.29 -4.74 28.61
CA MET A 15 -29.77 -4.66 30.00
C MET A 15 -30.08 -6.05 30.58
N SER A 16 -30.51 -7.02 29.76
CA SER A 16 -30.69 -8.40 30.22
C SER A 16 -29.38 -9.16 30.46
N MET A 17 -28.27 -8.70 29.85
CA MET A 17 -26.94 -9.27 30.10
C MET A 17 -26.25 -8.60 31.29
N THR A 18 -26.54 -7.33 31.57
CA THR A 18 -26.09 -6.63 32.79
C THR A 18 -27.17 -6.80 33.85
N GLY A 19 -27.36 -8.03 34.32
CA GLY A 19 -28.44 -8.43 35.21
C GLY A 19 -28.31 -7.85 36.63
N ASP A 20 -28.76 -6.62 36.82
CA ASP A 20 -29.40 -6.18 38.07
C ASP A 20 -30.91 -6.40 37.90
N ASN A 21 -31.44 -7.44 38.55
CA ASN A 21 -32.84 -7.60 39.01
C ASN A 21 -33.15 -9.09 39.23
N LYS A 22 -32.71 -9.61 40.37
CA LYS A 22 -33.49 -10.61 41.10
C LYS A 22 -33.60 -10.13 42.54
N GLU A 23 -34.64 -9.35 42.80
CA GLU A 23 -35.25 -9.23 44.13
C GLU A 23 -35.65 -10.64 44.58
N SER A 24 -34.72 -11.36 45.20
CA SER A 24 -35.03 -12.51 46.04
C SER A 24 -34.72 -12.10 47.46
N ASN A 25 -35.79 -11.96 48.26
CA ASN A 25 -35.81 -11.71 49.70
C ASN A 25 -34.96 -12.74 50.45
N VAL A 26 -33.64 -12.55 50.48
CA VAL A 26 -32.74 -13.29 51.34
C VAL A 26 -32.51 -12.39 52.55
N GLU A 27 -33.17 -12.75 53.65
CA GLU A 27 -32.97 -12.17 54.98
C GLU A 27 -31.47 -12.19 55.29
N ILE A 28 -30.89 -11.00 55.41
CA ILE A 28 -29.50 -10.80 55.81
C ILE A 28 -29.45 -11.08 57.32
N SER A 29 -29.08 -12.29 57.70
CA SER A 29 -28.71 -12.62 59.07
C SER A 29 -27.33 -12.02 59.37
N ASN A 30 -27.28 -11.09 60.34
CA ASN A 30 -26.12 -10.28 60.72
C ASN A 30 -25.09 -11.01 61.60
N ASP A 31 -24.80 -12.28 61.36
CA ASP A 31 -23.87 -13.03 62.22
C ASP A 31 -22.77 -13.72 61.41
N ILE A 32 -21.74 -12.99 60.97
CA ILE A 32 -20.41 -13.56 60.69
C ILE A 32 -19.33 -12.59 61.18
N SER A 33 -18.82 -12.86 62.38
CA SER A 33 -17.65 -12.22 62.98
C SER A 33 -16.37 -12.61 62.22
N SER A 34 -15.40 -11.70 62.18
CA SER A 34 -14.16 -11.71 61.38
C SER A 34 -13.12 -12.79 61.68
N ASP A 35 -13.44 -13.85 62.42
CA ASP A 35 -12.41 -14.74 62.99
C ASP A 35 -12.27 -16.10 62.28
N ASN A 36 -12.87 -16.32 61.09
CA ASN A 36 -12.78 -17.60 60.38
C ASN A 36 -12.42 -17.50 58.88
N ILE A 37 -11.53 -16.60 58.49
CA ILE A 37 -10.90 -16.68 57.15
C ILE A 37 -9.68 -17.62 57.25
N PRO A 38 -9.75 -18.85 56.72
CA PRO A 38 -8.60 -19.75 56.73
C PRO A 38 -7.50 -19.21 55.81
N PRO A 39 -6.22 -19.37 56.20
CA PRO A 39 -5.09 -18.83 55.45
C PRO A 39 -4.96 -19.48 54.06
N TYR A 40 -4.63 -18.65 53.08
CA TYR A 40 -4.34 -19.03 51.71
C TYR A 40 -3.10 -19.94 51.65
N GLU A 41 -3.30 -21.23 51.37
CA GLU A 41 -2.24 -22.18 51.04
C GLU A 41 -2.10 -22.28 49.51
N PRO A 42 -0.92 -22.01 48.94
CA PRO A 42 -0.68 -22.15 47.51
C PRO A 42 -0.76 -23.63 47.10
N ALA A 43 -1.49 -23.92 46.03
CA ALA A 43 -1.65 -25.27 45.50
C ALA A 43 -0.30 -25.89 45.09
N ASP A 44 -0.13 -27.18 45.39
CA ASP A 44 1.06 -27.95 45.05
C ASP A 44 1.25 -27.96 43.51
N PRO A 45 2.42 -27.54 42.98
CA PRO A 45 2.72 -27.58 41.55
C PRO A 45 2.44 -28.94 40.88
N LEU A 46 2.56 -30.05 41.62
CA LEU A 46 2.25 -31.38 41.10
C LEU A 46 0.75 -31.60 40.84
N GLU A 47 -0.14 -31.06 41.67
CA GLU A 47 -1.59 -31.15 41.45
C GLU A 47 -2.02 -30.34 40.22
N VAL A 48 -1.43 -29.16 40.02
CA VAL A 48 -1.68 -28.32 38.83
C VAL A 48 -1.25 -29.03 37.55
N ILE A 49 -0.10 -29.72 37.57
CA ILE A 49 0.39 -30.53 36.45
C ILE A 49 -0.54 -31.73 36.19
N GLN A 50 -1.02 -32.39 37.24
CA GLN A 50 -1.92 -33.53 37.11
C GLN A 50 -3.32 -33.14 36.59
N GLU A 51 -3.87 -32.01 37.02
CA GLU A 51 -5.15 -31.51 36.49
C GLU A 51 -5.07 -31.07 35.03
N ALA A 52 -3.96 -30.44 34.64
CA ALA A 52 -3.70 -30.12 33.23
C ALA A 52 -3.59 -31.41 32.37
N SER A 53 -2.98 -32.47 32.92
CA SER A 53 -2.83 -33.76 32.22
C SER A 53 -4.16 -34.51 32.02
N LYS A 54 -5.14 -34.34 32.93
CA LYS A 54 -6.46 -35.02 32.84
C LYS A 54 -7.35 -34.46 31.71
N GLN A 55 -7.07 -33.28 31.16
CA GLN A 55 -7.92 -32.66 30.14
C GLN A 55 -7.46 -32.86 28.69
N SER A 56 -6.27 -33.38 28.43
CA SER A 56 -5.76 -33.49 27.05
C SER A 56 -5.66 -34.95 26.57
N THR A 57 -6.77 -35.54 26.15
CA THR A 57 -6.73 -36.55 25.08
C THR A 57 -6.42 -35.88 23.72
N ASN A 58 -5.47 -34.94 23.70
CA ASN A 58 -5.12 -34.19 22.50
C ASN A 58 -4.24 -35.07 21.62
N THR A 59 -4.77 -35.46 20.47
CA THR A 59 -3.99 -36.09 19.40
C THR A 59 -3.06 -35.04 18.79
N PHE A 60 -1.80 -35.04 19.21
CA PHE A 60 -0.72 -34.30 18.55
C PHE A 60 -0.42 -34.94 17.19
N PHE A 61 -0.08 -34.12 16.20
CA PHE A 61 0.25 -34.60 14.87
C PHE A 61 1.35 -33.75 14.24
N GLU A 62 2.08 -34.33 13.29
CA GLU A 62 3.17 -33.63 12.59
C GLU A 62 2.66 -32.31 11.96
N PRO A 63 3.23 -31.15 12.33
CA PRO A 63 2.84 -29.84 11.81
C PRO A 63 3.05 -29.74 10.29
N LYS A 64 2.11 -29.09 9.58
CA LYS A 64 2.14 -28.99 8.11
C LYS A 64 2.11 -27.56 7.62
N ARG A 65 2.62 -27.34 6.40
CA ARG A 65 2.49 -26.05 5.71
C ARG A 65 1.07 -25.90 5.16
N GLU A 66 0.38 -24.85 5.61
CA GLU A 66 -0.99 -24.51 5.18
C GLU A 66 -1.05 -23.22 4.37
N ILE A 67 0.03 -22.42 4.40
CA ILE A 67 0.16 -21.16 3.66
C ILE A 67 1.00 -21.43 2.41
N THR A 68 0.33 -21.85 1.33
CA THR A 68 1.00 -22.30 0.09
C THR A 68 0.93 -21.28 -1.03
N LYS A 69 -0.02 -20.34 -0.93
CA LYS A 69 -0.26 -19.26 -1.88
C LYS A 69 -0.39 -17.94 -1.14
N ILE A 70 -0.14 -16.85 -1.85
CA ILE A 70 -0.29 -15.50 -1.30
C ILE A 70 -1.68 -15.22 -0.71
N PHE A 71 -2.74 -15.80 -1.28
CA PHE A 71 -4.11 -15.62 -0.82
C PHE A 71 -4.39 -16.35 0.50
N ASP A 72 -3.54 -17.32 0.87
CA ASP A 72 -3.64 -18.03 2.15
C ASP A 72 -3.15 -17.16 3.32
N VAL A 73 -2.38 -16.08 3.07
CA VAL A 73 -1.90 -15.16 4.13
C VAL A 73 -3.06 -14.59 4.95
N GLY A 74 -4.22 -14.38 4.31
CA GLY A 74 -5.44 -13.99 5.01
C GLY A 74 -5.92 -15.04 6.02
N ARG A 75 -5.82 -16.34 5.69
CA ARG A 75 -6.16 -17.45 6.60
C ARG A 75 -5.25 -17.44 7.82
N TRP A 76 -3.94 -17.26 7.63
CA TRP A 76 -2.97 -17.07 8.72
C TRP A 76 -3.37 -15.90 9.62
N HIS A 77 -3.60 -14.71 9.07
CA HIS A 77 -3.91 -13.51 9.85
C HIS A 77 -5.22 -13.60 10.68
N HIS A 78 -6.16 -14.46 10.26
CA HIS A 78 -7.43 -14.69 10.97
C HIS A 78 -7.44 -16.01 11.76
N SER A 79 -6.28 -16.64 11.95
CA SER A 79 -6.17 -17.91 12.67
C SER A 79 -6.01 -17.73 14.18
N LYS A 80 -6.29 -18.80 14.93
CA LYS A 80 -5.98 -18.92 16.35
C LYS A 80 -4.47 -18.83 16.59
N ALA A 81 -3.67 -19.50 15.76
CA ALA A 81 -2.20 -19.44 15.83
C ALA A 81 -1.65 -18.02 15.77
N TYR A 82 -2.14 -17.17 14.85
CA TYR A 82 -1.71 -15.77 14.77
C TYR A 82 -2.04 -14.98 16.04
N LYS A 83 -3.25 -15.16 16.58
CA LYS A 83 -3.66 -14.52 17.84
C LYS A 83 -2.77 -14.95 18.99
N ASP A 84 -2.63 -16.26 19.18
CA ASP A 84 -1.85 -16.83 20.28
C ASP A 84 -0.37 -16.41 20.21
N PHE A 85 0.20 -16.35 19.01
CA PHE A 85 1.56 -15.86 18.76
C PHE A 85 1.72 -14.39 19.16
N MET A 86 0.82 -13.51 18.69
CA MET A 86 0.88 -12.09 18.98
C MET A 86 0.61 -11.78 20.45
N ASP A 87 -0.32 -12.49 21.08
CA ASP A 87 -0.66 -12.32 22.49
C ASP A 87 0.53 -12.76 23.37
N GLN A 88 1.21 -13.86 23.04
CA GLN A 88 2.46 -14.23 23.70
C GLN A 88 3.52 -13.16 23.53
N LEU A 89 3.79 -12.71 22.29
CA LEU A 89 4.87 -11.76 22.04
C LEU A 89 4.66 -10.46 22.82
N LYS A 90 3.42 -9.96 22.88
CA LYS A 90 3.04 -8.79 23.67
C LYS A 90 3.21 -9.01 25.17
N ARG A 91 2.79 -10.17 25.68
CA ARG A 91 2.93 -10.54 27.09
C ARG A 91 4.40 -10.61 27.51
N LEU A 92 5.21 -11.35 26.76
CA LEU A 92 6.66 -11.44 26.99
C LEU A 92 7.32 -10.06 26.92
N ASN A 93 6.97 -9.25 25.92
CA ASN A 93 7.44 -7.87 25.81
C ASN A 93 7.07 -7.03 27.04
N HIS A 94 5.85 -7.14 27.55
CA HIS A 94 5.42 -6.42 28.74
C HIS A 94 6.17 -6.87 30.00
N SER A 95 6.48 -8.17 30.11
CA SER A 95 7.15 -8.75 31.29
C SER A 95 8.54 -8.18 31.55
N VAL A 96 9.22 -7.71 30.50
CA VAL A 96 10.58 -7.14 30.56
C VAL A 96 10.60 -5.61 30.55
N LYS A 97 9.46 -4.95 30.74
CA LYS A 97 9.42 -3.49 30.89
C LYS A 97 10.35 -3.07 32.04
N ARG A 98 11.35 -2.22 31.75
CA ARG A 98 12.36 -1.74 32.73
C ARG A 98 13.20 -2.85 33.39
N LEU A 99 13.33 -4.00 32.75
CA LEU A 99 14.11 -5.12 33.28
C LEU A 99 15.42 -5.26 32.47
N PRO A 100 16.58 -4.91 33.03
CA PRO A 100 17.87 -5.13 32.36
C PRO A 100 18.11 -6.61 32.05
N THR A 101 18.82 -6.89 30.97
CA THR A 101 19.12 -8.24 30.50
C THR A 101 20.00 -9.01 31.50
N ASP A 102 20.95 -8.32 32.11
CA ASP A 102 21.87 -8.81 33.14
C ASP A 102 21.26 -8.89 34.54
N CYS A 103 19.96 -8.60 34.70
CA CYS A 103 19.31 -8.67 36.01
C CYS A 103 19.47 -10.06 36.66
N GLU A 104 20.19 -10.10 37.78
CA GLU A 104 20.49 -11.33 38.53
C GLU A 104 19.30 -11.81 39.37
N THR A 105 18.37 -10.91 39.72
CA THR A 105 17.21 -11.25 40.57
C THR A 105 16.09 -11.98 39.82
N VAL A 106 16.24 -12.20 38.51
CA VAL A 106 15.26 -12.95 37.71
C VAL A 106 15.39 -14.43 38.03
N THR A 107 14.41 -14.97 38.75
CA THR A 107 14.32 -16.41 39.04
C THR A 107 14.14 -17.22 37.76
N ILE A 108 14.96 -18.25 37.59
CA ILE A 108 14.86 -19.22 36.49
C ILE A 108 14.23 -20.48 37.05
N SER A 109 13.07 -20.89 36.52
CA SER A 109 12.47 -22.17 36.93
C SER A 109 13.29 -23.35 36.40
N PRO A 110 13.23 -24.52 37.06
CA PRO A 110 13.93 -25.71 36.59
C PRO A 110 13.59 -26.08 35.14
N ASN A 111 12.35 -25.84 34.71
CA ASN A 111 11.89 -26.13 33.35
C ASN A 111 12.52 -25.18 32.32
N VAL A 112 12.60 -23.88 32.63
CA VAL A 112 13.30 -22.90 31.77
C VAL A 112 14.79 -23.21 31.70
N GLN A 113 15.42 -23.53 32.83
CA GLN A 113 16.84 -23.89 32.90
C GLN A 113 17.17 -25.09 32.01
N ARG A 114 16.34 -26.15 32.03
CA ARG A 114 16.53 -27.32 31.16
C ARG A 114 16.57 -26.99 29.67
N VAL A 115 15.75 -26.03 29.20
CA VAL A 115 15.79 -25.61 27.79
C VAL A 115 17.04 -24.78 27.50
N ILE A 116 17.47 -23.93 28.43
CA ILE A 116 18.75 -23.20 28.35
C ILE A 116 19.92 -24.18 28.24
N ASP A 117 19.92 -25.25 29.04
CA ASP A 117 20.97 -26.27 29.03
C ASP A 117 21.07 -27.01 27.69
N ILE A 118 19.94 -27.25 27.01
CA ILE A 118 19.96 -27.76 25.62
C ILE A 118 20.65 -26.76 24.70
N LEU A 119 20.35 -25.46 24.80
CA LEU A 119 20.97 -24.46 23.93
C LEU A 119 22.50 -24.40 24.15
N PHE A 120 22.98 -24.49 25.39
CA PHE A 120 24.42 -24.62 25.66
C PHE A 120 25.01 -25.90 25.07
N LYS A 121 24.31 -27.03 25.15
CA LYS A 121 24.74 -28.28 24.51
C LYS A 121 24.83 -28.16 22.99
N LEU A 122 23.90 -27.43 22.36
CA LEU A 122 23.93 -27.14 20.92
C LEU A 122 25.05 -26.16 20.53
N GLU A 123 25.36 -25.20 21.40
CA GLU A 123 26.50 -24.30 21.27
C GLU A 123 27.82 -25.08 21.31
N ASP A 124 27.98 -26.01 22.25
CA ASP A 124 29.17 -26.87 22.34
C ASP A 124 29.40 -27.71 21.08
N TRP A 125 28.36 -28.05 20.32
CA TRP A 125 28.50 -28.78 19.06
C TRP A 125 29.20 -27.99 17.97
N ILE A 126 29.23 -26.65 18.05
CA ILE A 126 30.00 -25.83 17.11
C ILE A 126 31.48 -26.25 17.11
N ASN A 127 32.03 -26.62 18.28
CA ASN A 127 33.40 -27.10 18.41
C ASN A 127 33.62 -28.49 17.78
N GLN A 128 32.55 -29.28 17.61
CA GLN A 128 32.60 -30.60 16.97
C GLN A 128 32.55 -30.51 15.44
N PHE A 129 31.97 -29.42 14.92
CA PHE A 129 31.80 -29.17 13.48
C PHE A 129 32.45 -27.84 13.08
N PRO A 130 33.79 -27.71 13.16
CA PRO A 130 34.49 -26.50 12.80
C PRO A 130 34.27 -26.15 11.32
N PRO A 131 34.29 -24.86 10.95
CA PRO A 131 34.04 -24.44 9.57
C PRO A 131 35.07 -25.00 8.60
N GLU A 132 34.61 -25.55 7.48
CA GLU A 132 35.47 -26.00 6.38
C GLU A 132 36.19 -24.82 5.70
N HIS A 133 37.40 -25.06 5.17
CA HIS A 133 38.11 -24.05 4.39
C HIS A 133 37.39 -23.80 3.06
N MET A 134 36.99 -22.55 2.81
CA MET A 134 36.24 -22.16 1.61
C MET A 134 37.06 -21.15 0.79
N GLU A 135 37.55 -21.56 -0.39
CA GLU A 135 38.34 -20.66 -1.26
C GLU A 135 37.49 -19.70 -2.11
N LEU A 136 36.29 -20.12 -2.55
CA LEU A 136 35.54 -19.42 -3.60
C LEU A 136 34.13 -18.98 -3.19
N GLN A 137 33.56 -19.53 -2.12
CA GLN A 137 32.19 -19.22 -1.67
C GLN A 137 32.19 -18.13 -0.59
N ARG A 138 31.40 -17.07 -0.82
CA ARG A 138 31.26 -15.95 0.12
C ARG A 138 30.37 -16.28 1.32
N PHE A 139 29.37 -17.13 1.13
CA PHE A 139 28.39 -17.54 2.13
C PHE A 139 28.19 -19.06 2.09
N GLY A 140 27.71 -19.60 3.22
CA GLY A 140 27.25 -20.98 3.35
C GLY A 140 28.37 -22.00 3.53
N ASN A 141 28.86 -22.16 4.77
CA ASN A 141 29.80 -23.20 5.13
C ASN A 141 29.09 -24.55 5.29
N LYS A 142 29.58 -25.59 4.58
CA LYS A 142 28.95 -26.91 4.54
C LYS A 142 28.97 -27.65 5.87
N ALA A 143 29.90 -27.33 6.78
CA ALA A 143 29.93 -27.90 8.13
C ALA A 143 28.62 -27.64 8.90
N PHE A 144 27.87 -26.58 8.57
CA PHE A 144 26.54 -26.36 9.13
C PHE A 144 25.56 -27.51 8.85
N ARG A 145 25.71 -28.20 7.71
CA ARG A 145 24.87 -29.36 7.37
C ARG A 145 25.13 -30.54 8.30
N GLU A 146 26.36 -30.68 8.78
CA GLU A 146 26.73 -31.71 9.75
C GLU A 146 26.19 -31.35 11.13
N TRP A 147 26.40 -30.10 11.58
CA TRP A 147 25.82 -29.59 12.84
C TRP A 147 24.29 -29.75 12.86
N HIS A 148 23.61 -29.30 11.80
CA HIS A 148 22.17 -29.41 11.67
C HIS A 148 21.72 -30.86 11.45
N GLY A 149 22.53 -31.69 10.80
CA GLY A 149 22.29 -33.13 10.64
C GLY A 149 22.32 -33.87 11.98
N LYS A 150 23.25 -33.49 12.88
CA LYS A 150 23.27 -33.98 14.27
C LYS A 150 22.01 -33.55 15.02
N LEU A 151 21.59 -32.29 14.87
CA LEU A 151 20.33 -31.83 15.46
C LEU A 151 19.14 -32.66 14.99
N ILE A 152 19.00 -32.93 13.68
CA ILE A 152 17.94 -33.80 13.15
C ILE A 152 17.96 -35.19 13.80
N THR A 153 19.16 -35.75 14.04
CA THR A 153 19.33 -37.09 14.59
C THR A 153 18.98 -37.15 16.08
N ASP A 154 19.38 -36.13 16.85
CA ASP A 154 19.31 -36.16 18.31
C ASP A 154 18.06 -35.45 18.88
N ILE A 155 17.28 -34.76 18.04
CA ILE A 155 16.19 -33.87 18.50
C ILE A 155 15.13 -34.57 19.36
N ASP A 156 14.74 -35.79 19.01
CA ASP A 156 13.74 -36.53 19.79
C ASP A 156 14.30 -36.84 21.20
N THR A 157 15.55 -37.29 21.31
CA THR A 157 16.23 -37.53 22.60
C THR A 157 16.38 -36.25 23.42
N LEU A 158 16.83 -35.16 22.78
CA LEU A 158 16.99 -33.85 23.43
C LEU A 158 15.67 -33.38 24.06
N LEU A 159 14.55 -33.53 23.36
CA LEU A 159 13.24 -33.14 23.88
C LEU A 159 12.71 -34.10 24.95
N MET A 160 12.97 -35.41 24.83
CA MET A 160 12.63 -36.39 25.87
C MET A 160 13.37 -36.14 27.18
N ASP A 161 14.63 -35.69 27.13
CA ASP A 161 15.46 -35.42 28.31
C ASP A 161 14.94 -34.25 29.17
N ILE A 162 14.22 -33.31 28.57
CA ILE A 162 13.71 -32.11 29.26
C ILE A 162 12.22 -32.19 29.59
N LEU A 163 11.43 -32.94 28.81
CA LEU A 163 9.99 -33.06 29.01
C LEU A 163 9.67 -34.26 29.91
N PRO A 164 8.71 -34.14 30.84
CA PRO A 164 8.17 -35.30 31.53
C PRO A 164 7.53 -36.29 30.55
N GLU A 165 7.52 -37.58 30.88
CA GLU A 165 6.96 -38.64 30.01
C GLU A 165 5.54 -38.36 29.55
N SER A 166 4.73 -37.70 30.39
CA SER A 166 3.36 -37.29 30.08
C SER A 166 3.25 -36.33 28.89
N LEU A 167 4.33 -35.59 28.55
CA LEU A 167 4.38 -34.64 27.44
C LEU A 167 5.14 -35.19 26.22
N HIS A 168 5.72 -36.39 26.28
CA HIS A 168 6.41 -37.02 25.15
C HIS A 168 5.56 -37.12 23.87
N PRO A 169 4.23 -37.35 23.92
CA PRO A 169 3.40 -37.33 22.71
C PRO A 169 3.43 -35.99 21.95
N ALA A 170 3.71 -34.86 22.61
CA ALA A 170 3.79 -33.55 21.97
C ALA A 170 5.09 -33.32 21.20
N ILE A 171 6.10 -34.20 21.35
CA ILE A 171 7.41 -34.09 20.69
C ILE A 171 7.27 -34.04 19.17
N ILE A 172 6.28 -34.74 18.60
CA ILE A 172 5.99 -34.73 17.16
C ILE A 172 5.73 -33.31 16.62
N GLU A 173 5.17 -32.42 17.44
CA GLU A 173 4.97 -31.01 17.09
C GLU A 173 6.15 -30.14 17.48
N LEU A 174 6.65 -30.29 18.71
CA LEU A 174 7.73 -29.47 19.24
C LEU A 174 9.01 -29.55 18.40
N LYS A 175 9.35 -30.75 17.90
CA LYS A 175 10.57 -30.95 17.11
C LYS A 175 10.55 -30.19 15.80
N ALA A 176 9.38 -30.02 15.18
CA ALA A 176 9.26 -29.28 13.92
C ALA A 176 9.60 -27.79 14.12
N TYR A 177 9.07 -27.17 15.19
CA TYR A 177 9.33 -25.77 15.52
C TYR A 177 10.76 -25.55 16.03
N PHE A 178 11.27 -26.47 16.85
CA PHE A 178 12.62 -26.38 17.39
C PHE A 178 13.67 -26.57 16.29
N LEU A 179 13.51 -27.54 15.39
CA LEU A 179 14.42 -27.76 14.27
C LEU A 179 14.44 -26.56 13.32
N ASP A 180 13.27 -26.10 12.89
CA ASP A 180 13.17 -24.95 11.97
C ASP A 180 13.69 -23.67 12.60
N SER A 181 13.84 -23.59 13.93
CA SER A 181 14.36 -22.41 14.60
C SER A 181 15.85 -22.13 14.38
N PHE A 182 16.62 -23.05 13.80
CA PHE A 182 18.07 -22.91 13.63
C PHE A 182 18.50 -22.66 12.18
N GLY A 183 17.57 -22.40 11.26
CA GLY A 183 17.87 -22.11 9.85
C GLY A 183 17.64 -23.30 8.91
N ASN A 184 17.95 -23.11 7.63
CA ASN A 184 17.81 -24.17 6.62
C ASN A 184 19.17 -24.74 6.23
N SER A 185 19.41 -26.04 6.45
CA SER A 185 20.68 -26.69 6.08
C SER A 185 20.95 -26.78 4.58
N THR A 186 19.90 -26.78 3.74
CA THR A 186 20.07 -26.87 2.28
C THR A 186 20.60 -25.56 1.73
N ARG A 187 19.93 -24.45 2.08
CA ARG A 187 20.30 -23.09 1.66
C ARG A 187 21.41 -22.48 2.51
N ILE A 188 21.65 -23.02 3.70
CA ILE A 188 22.57 -22.49 4.72
C ILE A 188 22.20 -21.03 5.02
N ASP A 189 20.93 -20.82 5.32
CA ASP A 189 20.35 -19.50 5.58
C ASP A 189 19.60 -19.46 6.92
N TYR A 190 19.55 -18.28 7.53
CA TYR A 190 18.84 -18.00 8.78
C TYR A 190 18.11 -16.66 8.67
N GLY A 191 17.06 -16.44 9.44
CA GLY A 191 16.31 -15.20 9.40
C GLY A 191 15.07 -15.16 10.27
N THR A 192 14.27 -14.10 10.12
CA THR A 192 13.08 -13.84 10.95
C THR A 192 12.02 -14.94 10.96
N GLY A 193 11.93 -15.77 9.91
CA GLY A 193 11.06 -16.94 9.92
C GLY A 193 11.51 -18.00 10.94
N HIS A 194 12.82 -18.21 11.04
CA HIS A 194 13.44 -19.16 11.98
C HIS A 194 13.39 -18.61 13.41
N GLU A 195 13.64 -17.32 13.61
CA GLU A 195 13.41 -16.62 14.89
C GLU A 195 11.95 -16.79 15.37
N ALA A 196 10.98 -16.63 14.45
CA ALA A 196 9.57 -16.83 14.75
C ALA A 196 9.26 -18.31 15.09
N ALA A 197 9.89 -19.28 14.43
CA ALA A 197 9.74 -20.69 14.76
C ALA A 197 10.18 -21.00 16.21
N PHE A 198 11.25 -20.37 16.70
CA PHE A 198 11.64 -20.49 18.12
C PHE A 198 10.56 -19.94 19.07
N LEU A 199 9.97 -18.80 18.74
CA LEU A 199 8.87 -18.24 19.53
C LEU A 199 7.62 -19.13 19.49
N VAL A 200 7.36 -19.83 18.38
CA VAL A 200 6.30 -20.85 18.30
C VAL A 200 6.62 -22.05 19.18
N PHE A 201 7.88 -22.52 19.21
CA PHE A 201 8.31 -23.56 20.15
C PHE A 201 8.05 -23.16 21.61
N ILE A 202 8.46 -21.94 22.01
CA ILE A 202 8.16 -21.39 23.34
C ILE A 202 6.64 -21.34 23.60
N LEU A 203 5.84 -20.93 22.61
CA LEU A 203 4.39 -20.89 22.72
C LEU A 203 3.78 -22.26 22.98
N CYS A 204 4.28 -23.29 22.30
CA CYS A 204 3.85 -24.66 22.52
C CYS A 204 4.18 -25.12 23.95
N LEU A 205 5.36 -24.77 24.49
CA LEU A 205 5.71 -25.09 25.88
C LEU A 205 4.79 -24.40 26.90
N TYR A 206 4.40 -23.14 26.67
CA TYR A 206 3.36 -22.49 27.50
C TYR A 206 1.99 -23.16 27.38
N LYS A 207 1.61 -23.61 26.18
CA LYS A 207 0.33 -24.29 25.96
C LYS A 207 0.25 -25.68 26.59
N LEU A 208 1.39 -26.35 26.72
CA LEU A 208 1.52 -27.63 27.42
C LEU A 208 1.60 -27.46 28.95
N GLY A 209 1.63 -26.23 29.46
CA GLY A 209 1.84 -25.96 30.89
C GLY A 209 3.27 -26.25 31.37
N TYR A 210 4.21 -26.51 30.45
CA TYR A 210 5.61 -26.73 30.79
C TYR A 210 6.29 -25.42 31.25
N PHE A 211 5.92 -24.31 30.61
CA PHE A 211 6.19 -22.96 31.12
C PHE A 211 4.91 -22.35 31.68
N LEU A 212 5.05 -21.64 32.79
CA LEU A 212 3.98 -21.02 33.53
C LEU A 212 3.93 -19.52 33.22
N LYS A 213 2.77 -19.05 32.75
CA LYS A 213 2.55 -17.64 32.44
C LYS A 213 2.74 -16.79 33.68
N ASP A 214 3.28 -15.58 33.50
CA ASP A 214 3.55 -14.58 34.54
C ASP A 214 4.65 -14.99 35.55
N VAL A 215 4.95 -16.28 35.66
CA VAL A 215 6.04 -16.84 36.47
C VAL A 215 7.34 -16.88 35.66
N ASP A 216 7.32 -17.49 34.48
CA ASP A 216 8.53 -17.77 33.68
C ASP A 216 8.88 -16.63 32.70
N ASP A 217 7.96 -15.71 32.44
CA ASP A 217 8.03 -14.75 31.32
C ASP A 217 9.34 -13.97 31.27
N LYS A 218 9.78 -13.45 32.42
CA LYS A 218 11.01 -12.68 32.53
C LYS A 218 12.23 -13.53 32.17
N ALA A 219 12.34 -14.72 32.76
CA ALA A 219 13.45 -15.65 32.49
C ALA A 219 13.43 -16.15 31.04
N VAL A 220 12.24 -16.39 30.49
CA VAL A 220 12.08 -16.79 29.09
C VAL A 220 12.63 -15.73 28.13
N VAL A 221 12.48 -14.44 28.45
CA VAL A 221 13.02 -13.37 27.60
C VAL A 221 14.51 -13.11 27.89
N VAL A 222 14.87 -12.75 29.12
CA VAL A 222 16.22 -12.22 29.42
C VAL A 222 17.27 -13.31 29.60
N LYS A 223 16.89 -14.58 29.77
CA LYS A 223 17.80 -15.72 29.90
C LYS A 223 17.67 -16.67 28.70
N LEU A 224 16.50 -17.28 28.48
CA LEU A 224 16.33 -18.29 27.44
C LEU A 224 16.40 -17.72 26.02
N PHE A 225 15.61 -16.69 25.71
CA PHE A 225 15.62 -16.08 24.38
C PHE A 225 16.97 -15.40 24.08
N ARG A 226 17.59 -14.75 25.07
CA ARG A 226 18.96 -14.23 24.93
C ARG A 226 19.96 -15.33 24.55
N GLN A 227 19.94 -16.47 25.24
CA GLN A 227 20.84 -17.59 24.93
C GLN A 227 20.60 -18.13 23.51
N TYR A 228 19.35 -18.20 23.07
CA TYR A 228 19.02 -18.57 21.69
C TYR A 228 19.58 -17.59 20.65
N ILE A 229 19.47 -16.28 20.90
CA ILE A 229 20.04 -15.25 20.03
C ILE A 229 21.56 -15.34 20.00
N SER A 230 22.21 -15.58 21.15
CA SER A 230 23.66 -15.82 21.21
C SER A 230 24.08 -16.99 20.32
N LEU A 231 23.44 -18.16 20.50
CA LEU A 231 23.72 -19.36 19.70
C LEU A 231 23.51 -19.11 18.21
N THR A 232 22.37 -18.55 17.82
CA THR A 232 22.09 -18.30 16.39
C THR A 232 23.05 -17.31 15.77
N ARG A 233 23.49 -16.26 16.48
CA ARG A 233 24.56 -15.35 16.02
C ARG A 233 25.88 -16.07 15.81
N GLN A 234 26.25 -16.98 16.69
CA GLN A 234 27.45 -17.80 16.51
C GLN A 234 27.34 -18.68 15.26
N LEU A 235 26.21 -19.34 15.04
CA LEU A 235 25.98 -20.13 13.82
C LEU A 235 26.07 -19.25 12.56
N GLN A 236 25.46 -18.06 12.57
CA GLN A 236 25.49 -17.11 11.46
C GLN A 236 26.93 -16.70 11.10
N VAL A 237 27.74 -16.36 12.10
CA VAL A 237 29.13 -15.91 11.89
C VAL A 237 30.04 -17.06 11.49
N ILE A 238 30.01 -18.17 12.24
CA ILE A 238 30.93 -19.31 12.06
C ILE A 238 30.66 -20.01 10.74
N TYR A 239 29.39 -20.23 10.41
CA TYR A 239 29.01 -20.91 9.16
C TYR A 239 28.70 -19.95 8.01
N ARG A 240 28.86 -18.64 8.21
CA ARG A 240 28.64 -17.59 7.20
C ARG A 240 27.28 -17.74 6.52
N MET A 241 26.23 -17.90 7.33
CA MET A 241 24.88 -18.17 6.83
C MET A 241 24.36 -16.99 5.99
N GLU A 242 23.54 -17.29 4.98
CA GLU A 242 22.88 -16.25 4.19
C GLU A 242 21.68 -15.66 4.97
N PRO A 243 21.45 -14.33 4.89
CA PRO A 243 20.23 -13.72 5.40
C PRO A 243 18.98 -14.21 4.64
N ALA A 244 18.04 -14.79 5.37
CA ALA A 244 16.72 -15.18 4.89
C ALA A 244 15.64 -14.22 5.40
N GLY A 245 14.68 -13.83 4.56
CA GLY A 245 13.58 -12.98 5.01
C GLY A 245 13.03 -12.06 3.94
N SER A 246 12.27 -11.06 4.38
CA SER A 246 11.73 -10.03 3.49
C SER A 246 12.69 -8.84 3.44
N LYS A 247 12.79 -8.18 2.27
CA LYS A 247 13.58 -6.94 2.09
C LYS A 247 13.24 -5.84 3.11
N GLY A 248 12.02 -5.85 3.67
CA GLY A 248 11.59 -4.87 4.67
C GLY A 248 12.30 -5.01 6.01
N VAL A 249 12.82 -6.21 6.32
CA VAL A 249 13.48 -6.48 7.60
C VAL A 249 14.98 -6.16 7.56
N HIS A 250 15.65 -6.39 6.43
CA HIS A 250 17.12 -6.23 6.31
C HIS A 250 17.59 -4.80 6.62
N ALA A 251 16.66 -3.84 6.68
CA ALA A 251 16.91 -2.46 7.05
C ALA A 251 17.05 -2.25 8.58
N LEU A 252 16.59 -3.21 9.39
CA LEU A 252 16.82 -3.29 10.84
C LEU A 252 18.07 -4.14 11.12
N ASP A 253 17.96 -5.44 10.87
CA ASP A 253 19.01 -6.44 11.01
C ASP A 253 18.80 -7.43 9.85
N ASP A 254 19.89 -8.02 9.38
CA ASP A 254 19.85 -8.99 8.29
C ASP A 254 19.15 -10.29 8.73
N PHE A 255 19.20 -10.63 10.02
CA PHE A 255 18.73 -11.92 10.54
C PHE A 255 17.55 -11.83 11.52
N CYS A 256 17.63 -10.96 12.54
CA CYS A 256 16.71 -10.96 13.68
C CYS A 256 15.80 -9.72 13.72
N PHE A 257 14.69 -9.78 14.46
CA PHE A 257 13.81 -8.61 14.66
C PHE A 257 13.39 -8.47 16.11
N VAL A 258 13.09 -9.58 16.77
CA VAL A 258 12.49 -9.61 18.11
C VAL A 258 13.39 -9.01 19.21
N PRO A 259 14.74 -9.08 19.15
CA PRO A 259 15.61 -8.35 20.09
C PRO A 259 15.28 -6.85 20.19
N PHE A 260 14.95 -6.20 19.06
CA PHE A 260 14.56 -4.79 19.07
C PHE A 260 13.21 -4.57 19.75
N ILE A 261 12.26 -5.51 19.62
CA ILE A 261 10.97 -5.44 20.31
C ILE A 261 11.21 -5.54 21.83
N PHE A 262 11.88 -6.58 22.30
CA PHE A 262 12.11 -6.76 23.73
C PHE A 262 13.00 -5.68 24.34
N GLY A 263 14.11 -5.32 23.71
CA GLY A 263 15.01 -4.27 24.21
C GLY A 263 14.36 -2.89 24.26
N SER A 264 13.55 -2.52 23.25
CA SER A 264 12.79 -1.27 23.34
C SER A 264 11.77 -1.24 24.49
N SER A 265 11.31 -2.41 24.98
CA SER A 265 10.47 -2.51 26.19
C SER A 265 11.30 -2.36 27.47
N GLN A 266 12.49 -2.96 27.53
CA GLN A 266 13.44 -2.77 28.65
C GLN A 266 13.78 -1.29 28.85
N LEU A 267 13.86 -0.52 27.76
CA LEU A 267 14.16 0.92 27.76
C LEU A 267 12.96 1.85 28.06
N LEU A 268 11.75 1.32 28.26
CA LEU A 268 10.57 2.14 28.57
C LEU A 268 10.69 2.83 29.93
N ASP A 269 10.74 4.17 29.93
CA ASP A 269 10.92 4.98 31.14
C ASP A 269 12.17 4.57 31.93
N ASN A 270 13.25 4.23 31.22
CA ASN A 270 14.54 3.91 31.82
C ASN A 270 15.10 5.11 32.61
N ASN A 271 15.86 4.82 33.67
CA ASN A 271 16.53 5.80 34.52
C ASN A 271 17.96 6.13 34.06
N LEU A 272 18.41 5.55 32.95
CA LEU A 272 19.75 5.72 32.38
C LEU A 272 19.86 6.96 31.49
N GLY A 273 18.74 7.64 31.21
CA GLY A 273 18.70 8.76 30.27
C GLY A 273 18.87 8.35 28.81
N LEU A 274 18.77 7.04 28.51
CA LEU A 274 18.86 6.52 27.16
C LEU A 274 17.59 6.87 26.40
N VAL A 275 17.74 7.66 25.35
CA VAL A 275 16.69 8.01 24.37
C VAL A 275 16.93 7.27 23.04
N PRO A 276 15.96 7.17 22.11
CA PRO A 276 16.16 6.44 20.85
C PRO A 276 17.36 6.91 20.01
N ASP A 277 17.82 8.15 20.15
CA ASP A 277 19.07 8.60 19.50
C ASP A 277 20.35 7.98 20.10
N SER A 278 20.27 7.35 21.28
CA SER A 278 21.45 6.91 22.03
C SER A 278 22.15 5.72 21.37
N TYR A 279 21.42 4.82 20.70
CA TYR A 279 22.03 3.65 20.09
C TYR A 279 22.83 3.94 18.80
N ILE A 280 22.74 5.14 18.23
CA ILE A 280 23.57 5.53 17.08
C ILE A 280 24.86 6.25 17.49
N ARG A 281 25.09 6.42 18.79
CA ARG A 281 26.34 6.98 19.33
C ARG A 281 27.42 5.91 19.32
N GLU A 282 28.67 6.32 19.18
CA GLU A 282 29.78 5.38 18.95
C GLU A 282 30.10 4.51 20.19
N ASP A 283 29.92 5.04 21.39
CA ASP A 283 30.32 4.44 22.67
C ASP A 283 29.21 3.60 23.34
N LEU A 284 27.95 4.05 23.23
CA LEU A 284 26.85 3.47 24.00
C LEU A 284 26.44 2.03 23.59
N PRO A 285 26.43 1.62 22.31
CA PRO A 285 26.19 0.23 21.90
C PRO A 285 27.01 -0.77 22.70
N GLN A 286 28.32 -0.56 22.78
CA GLN A 286 29.23 -1.43 23.52
C GLN A 286 29.01 -1.34 25.03
N GLU A 287 28.79 -0.14 25.58
CA GLU A 287 28.57 0.06 27.02
C GLU A 287 27.31 -0.64 27.54
N TYR A 288 26.22 -0.64 26.75
CA TYR A 288 24.92 -1.17 27.17
C TYR A 288 24.56 -2.52 26.55
N ALA A 289 25.46 -3.14 25.78
CA ALA A 289 25.21 -4.43 25.12
C ALA A 289 24.83 -5.54 26.12
N ASP A 290 25.44 -5.56 27.30
CA ASP A 290 25.14 -6.56 28.33
C ASP A 290 23.87 -6.26 29.12
N HIS A 291 23.39 -5.01 29.07
CA HIS A 291 22.26 -4.51 29.86
C HIS A 291 20.93 -4.52 29.09
N ASP A 292 20.95 -4.52 27.75
CA ASP A 292 19.74 -4.34 26.94
C ASP A 292 19.82 -5.06 25.57
N LEU A 293 18.75 -5.78 25.21
CA LEU A 293 18.70 -6.56 23.97
C LEU A 293 18.73 -5.71 22.68
N PHE A 294 18.28 -4.46 22.74
CA PHE A 294 18.34 -3.54 21.61
C PHE A 294 19.79 -3.12 21.38
N PHE A 295 20.49 -2.69 22.44
CA PHE A 295 21.90 -2.32 22.38
C PHE A 295 22.79 -3.53 22.01
N GLU A 296 22.49 -4.72 22.53
CA GLU A 296 23.17 -5.97 22.14
C GLU A 296 23.04 -6.24 20.63
N ALA A 297 21.87 -5.95 20.04
CA ALA A 297 21.66 -6.07 18.61
C ALA A 297 22.37 -5.02 17.77
N ILE A 298 22.47 -3.79 18.27
CA ILE A 298 23.21 -2.73 17.61
C ILE A 298 24.72 -3.03 17.63
N GLU A 299 25.25 -3.51 18.75
CA GLU A 299 26.65 -3.90 18.86
C GLU A 299 27.00 -5.05 17.89
N TYR A 300 26.12 -6.04 17.78
CA TYR A 300 26.26 -7.10 16.76
C TYR A 300 26.28 -6.55 15.33
N ILE A 301 25.42 -5.57 15.02
CA ILE A 301 25.42 -4.92 13.70
C ILE A 301 26.73 -4.17 13.46
N ASN A 302 27.21 -3.42 14.45
CA ASN A 302 28.43 -2.62 14.34
C ASN A 302 29.69 -3.48 14.17
N THR A 303 29.69 -4.72 14.69
CA THR A 303 30.80 -5.66 14.52
C THR A 303 30.76 -6.42 13.18
N THR A 304 29.60 -6.47 12.52
CA THR A 304 29.41 -7.23 11.26
C THR A 304 29.30 -6.35 10.01
N LYS A 305 28.84 -5.12 10.14
CA LYS A 305 28.70 -4.15 9.04
C LYS A 305 29.78 -3.07 9.14
N SER A 306 30.22 -2.57 7.99
CA SER A 306 31.22 -1.51 7.90
C SER A 306 30.69 -0.30 7.15
N GLY A 307 31.23 0.87 7.47
CA GLY A 307 30.79 2.15 6.91
C GLY A 307 29.84 2.91 7.85
N PRO A 308 29.37 4.09 7.44
CA PRO A 308 28.49 4.90 8.26
C PRO A 308 27.14 4.21 8.52
N PHE A 309 26.66 4.27 9.77
CA PHE A 309 25.44 3.58 10.21
C PHE A 309 24.21 3.86 9.33
N PHE A 310 24.02 5.11 8.91
CA PHE A 310 22.90 5.51 8.06
C PHE A 310 22.93 4.89 6.65
N GLU A 311 24.08 4.40 6.17
CA GLU A 311 24.21 3.77 4.86
C GLU A 311 23.78 2.29 4.90
N HIS A 312 24.19 1.55 5.92
CA HIS A 312 23.92 0.12 6.02
C HIS A 312 22.68 -0.24 6.87
N SER A 313 22.24 0.67 7.75
CA SER A 313 21.12 0.48 8.69
C SER A 313 20.14 1.67 8.65
N ASN A 314 19.69 2.03 7.44
CA ASN A 314 18.87 3.21 7.19
C ASN A 314 17.54 3.25 7.99
N GLN A 315 16.90 2.12 8.26
CA GLN A 315 15.66 2.10 9.02
C GLN A 315 15.91 2.33 10.50
N LEU A 316 16.97 1.72 11.07
CA LEU A 316 17.41 2.04 12.43
C LEU A 316 17.84 3.50 12.53
N TRP A 317 18.49 4.07 11.52
CA TRP A 317 18.77 5.50 11.48
C TRP A 317 17.49 6.35 11.52
N ASN A 318 16.44 5.95 10.81
CA ASN A 318 15.17 6.67 10.87
C ASN A 318 14.45 6.50 12.21
N ILE A 319 14.60 5.35 12.87
CA ILE A 319 14.02 5.08 14.19
C ILE A 319 14.68 5.94 15.28
N SER A 320 15.95 6.35 15.11
CA SER A 320 16.66 7.13 16.13
C SER A 320 16.07 8.53 16.28
N ALA A 321 15.41 9.04 15.23
CA ALA A 321 14.67 10.29 15.24
C ALA A 321 13.32 10.21 15.98
N VAL A 322 12.88 9.02 16.42
CA VAL A 322 11.65 8.87 17.22
C VAL A 322 11.89 9.36 18.65
N GLN A 323 10.93 10.12 19.18
CA GLN A 323 11.12 10.85 20.44
C GLN A 323 11.18 9.97 21.71
N THR A 324 10.54 8.80 21.70
CA THR A 324 10.27 8.02 22.93
C THR A 324 10.31 6.52 22.62
N TRP A 325 10.85 5.72 23.54
CA TRP A 325 10.87 4.26 23.43
C TRP A 325 9.48 3.63 23.32
N GLU A 326 8.43 4.23 23.88
CA GLU A 326 7.04 3.76 23.72
C GLU A 326 6.58 3.80 22.25
N LYS A 327 6.90 4.89 21.55
CA LYS A 327 6.64 5.02 20.11
C LYS A 327 7.51 4.07 19.29
N VAL A 328 8.76 3.84 19.70
CA VAL A 328 9.65 2.86 19.06
C VAL A 328 9.06 1.45 19.20
N ASN A 329 8.76 1.00 20.41
CA ASN A 329 8.23 -0.33 20.68
C ASN A 329 6.90 -0.58 19.94
N SER A 330 5.94 0.34 20.06
CA SER A 330 4.66 0.23 19.33
C SER A 330 4.82 0.32 17.81
N GLY A 331 5.81 1.07 17.32
CA GLY A 331 6.19 1.13 15.91
C GLY A 331 6.78 -0.20 15.41
N LEU A 332 7.65 -0.82 16.21
CA LEU A 332 8.28 -2.11 15.91
C LEU A 332 7.25 -3.24 15.84
N PHE A 333 6.24 -3.27 16.71
CA PHE A 333 5.13 -4.22 16.57
C PHE A 333 4.38 -4.07 15.24
N LYS A 334 4.04 -2.83 14.86
CA LYS A 334 3.37 -2.56 13.57
C LYS A 334 4.23 -2.97 12.39
N MET A 335 5.54 -2.71 12.48
CA MET A 335 6.50 -3.08 11.44
C MET A 335 6.70 -4.59 11.37
N TYR A 336 6.79 -5.30 12.50
CA TYR A 336 6.88 -6.77 12.54
C TYR A 336 5.65 -7.42 11.92
N GLU A 337 4.45 -6.93 12.25
CA GLU A 337 3.24 -7.38 11.59
C GLU A 337 3.26 -7.15 10.07
N ALA A 338 3.66 -5.96 9.63
CA ALA A 338 3.59 -5.58 8.21
C ALA A 338 4.68 -6.24 7.37
N GLU A 339 5.92 -6.31 7.87
CA GLU A 339 7.11 -6.71 7.12
C GLU A 339 7.58 -8.15 7.42
N VAL A 340 7.04 -8.80 8.45
CA VAL A 340 7.30 -10.21 8.78
C VAL A 340 6.01 -11.01 8.67
N LEU A 341 5.06 -10.78 9.58
CA LEU A 341 3.90 -11.67 9.75
C LEU A 341 2.78 -11.51 8.71
N LYS A 342 2.88 -10.55 7.79
CA LYS A 342 1.97 -10.34 6.64
C LYS A 342 2.66 -10.52 5.29
N LYS A 343 3.94 -10.90 5.27
CA LYS A 343 4.69 -11.16 4.03
C LYS A 343 4.68 -12.65 3.73
N PHE A 344 4.10 -13.01 2.58
CA PHE A 344 4.03 -14.40 2.14
C PHE A 344 5.38 -15.14 2.18
N PRO A 345 6.52 -14.54 1.76
CA PRO A 345 7.82 -15.19 1.81
C PRO A 345 8.22 -15.71 3.20
N VAL A 346 7.75 -15.07 4.28
CA VAL A 346 8.00 -15.50 5.66
C VAL A 346 6.87 -16.42 6.12
N CYS A 347 5.61 -16.03 5.95
CA CYS A 347 4.47 -16.77 6.50
C CYS A 347 4.28 -18.16 5.91
N GLN A 348 4.74 -18.41 4.68
CA GLN A 348 4.69 -19.73 4.04
C GLN A 348 5.49 -20.81 4.78
N HIS A 349 6.43 -20.39 5.63
CA HIS A 349 7.29 -21.29 6.39
C HIS A 349 6.71 -21.70 7.73
N PHE A 350 5.67 -21.03 8.24
CA PHE A 350 4.98 -21.50 9.44
C PHE A 350 4.37 -22.90 9.19
N LEU A 351 4.63 -23.78 10.15
CA LEU A 351 4.01 -25.09 10.25
C LEU A 351 2.85 -25.03 11.26
N PHE A 352 1.79 -25.77 11.00
CA PHE A 352 0.58 -25.75 11.80
C PHE A 352 0.27 -27.15 12.34
N GLY A 353 0.22 -27.27 13.66
CA GLY A 353 -0.14 -28.46 14.42
C GLY A 353 -1.37 -28.23 15.31
N SER A 354 -1.65 -29.15 16.22
CA SER A 354 -2.75 -28.99 17.19
C SER A 354 -2.45 -27.87 18.21
N LEU A 355 -1.18 -27.68 18.59
CA LEU A 355 -0.76 -26.63 19.51
C LEU A 355 -0.71 -25.26 18.82
N PHE A 356 -0.38 -25.22 17.52
CA PHE A 356 -0.30 -23.99 16.72
C PHE A 356 -1.25 -24.06 15.53
N SER A 357 -2.55 -23.97 15.81
CA SER A 357 -3.60 -24.26 14.82
C SER A 357 -3.92 -23.10 13.88
N ILE A 358 -4.00 -23.41 12.58
CA ILE A 358 -4.46 -22.51 11.50
C ILE A 358 -5.98 -22.26 11.53
N ASP A 359 -6.72 -22.93 12.43
CA ASP A 359 -8.17 -22.76 12.55
C ASP A 359 -8.54 -21.31 12.78
N LYS A 360 -9.69 -20.89 12.23
CA LYS A 360 -10.20 -19.54 12.43
C LYS A 360 -10.43 -19.30 13.92
N ARG A 361 -9.97 -18.17 14.43
CA ARG A 361 -10.24 -17.77 15.82
C ARG A 361 -11.74 -17.47 16.01
N ASN A 362 -12.32 -17.97 17.09
CA ASN A 362 -13.69 -17.68 17.53
C ASN A 362 -13.76 -16.30 18.19
N ASP A 363 -13.36 -15.25 17.47
CA ASP A 363 -13.54 -13.91 17.97
C ASP A 363 -15.02 -13.52 17.74
N ALA A 364 -15.88 -13.79 18.74
CA ALA A 364 -17.13 -13.04 18.87
C ALA A 364 -16.85 -11.53 18.79
N GLU A 365 -15.66 -11.10 19.20
CA GLU A 365 -15.10 -9.76 19.05
C GLU A 365 -14.87 -9.31 17.61
N ILE A 366 -14.56 -10.17 16.61
CA ILE A 366 -14.47 -9.70 15.21
C ILE A 366 -15.87 -9.48 14.66
N LEU A 367 -16.82 -10.35 15.01
CA LEU A 367 -18.22 -10.09 14.68
C LEU A 367 -18.66 -8.79 15.35
N TYR A 368 -18.31 -8.57 16.62
CA TYR A 368 -18.64 -7.38 17.40
C TYR A 368 -17.88 -6.12 16.97
N ILE A 369 -16.61 -6.19 16.57
CA ILE A 369 -15.81 -5.08 16.06
C ILE A 369 -16.25 -4.74 14.65
N ASN A 370 -16.54 -5.73 13.79
CA ASN A 370 -17.12 -5.44 12.47
C ASN A 370 -18.55 -4.88 12.62
N LEU A 371 -19.32 -5.39 13.58
CA LEU A 371 -20.66 -4.87 13.90
C LEU A 371 -20.57 -3.48 14.53
N LEU A 372 -19.61 -3.22 15.42
CA LEU A 372 -19.36 -1.92 16.06
C LEU A 372 -18.83 -0.93 15.03
N LEU A 373 -17.87 -1.27 14.19
CA LEU A 373 -17.39 -0.40 13.11
C LEU A 373 -18.51 -0.09 12.13
N SER A 374 -19.37 -1.06 11.82
CA SER A 374 -20.61 -0.86 11.06
C SER A 374 -21.57 0.08 11.78
N LEU A 375 -21.84 -0.15 13.06
CA LEU A 375 -22.74 0.63 13.91
C LEU A 375 -22.22 2.05 14.15
N THR A 376 -20.93 2.26 14.43
CA THR A 376 -20.32 3.58 14.61
C THR A 376 -20.30 4.32 13.29
N THR A 377 -20.06 3.65 12.16
CA THR A 377 -20.21 4.28 10.85
C THR A 377 -21.66 4.71 10.63
N ASN A 378 -22.63 3.85 10.94
CA ASN A 378 -24.06 4.17 10.81
C ASN A 378 -24.53 5.26 11.79
N ILE A 379 -24.06 5.25 13.04
CA ILE A 379 -24.36 6.26 14.06
C ILE A 379 -23.72 7.58 13.67
N CYS A 380 -22.44 7.61 13.28
CA CYS A 380 -21.80 8.84 12.81
C CYS A 380 -22.54 9.40 11.59
N THR A 381 -22.97 8.54 10.66
CA THR A 381 -23.75 8.96 9.50
C THR A 381 -25.14 9.48 9.91
N PHE A 382 -25.79 8.84 10.88
CA PHE A 382 -27.10 9.24 11.40
C PHE A 382 -27.04 10.53 12.22
N VAL A 383 -26.03 10.70 13.09
CA VAL A 383 -25.81 11.94 13.85
C VAL A 383 -25.48 13.08 12.90
N ASN A 384 -24.68 12.84 11.85
CA ASN A 384 -24.47 13.85 10.81
C ASN A 384 -25.77 14.18 10.08
N PHE A 385 -26.59 13.18 9.76
CA PHE A 385 -27.87 13.38 9.11
C PHE A 385 -28.84 14.18 9.99
N VAL A 386 -28.96 13.84 11.27
CA VAL A 386 -29.81 14.56 12.24
C VAL A 386 -29.28 15.97 12.47
N TRP A 387 -27.96 16.17 12.60
CA TRP A 387 -27.37 17.49 12.77
C TRP A 387 -27.60 18.37 11.54
N VAL A 388 -27.45 17.82 10.34
CA VAL A 388 -27.79 18.51 9.08
C VAL A 388 -29.29 18.80 9.02
N PHE A 389 -30.13 17.85 9.41
CA PHE A 389 -31.58 18.02 9.39
C PHE A 389 -32.04 19.08 10.38
N VAL A 390 -31.56 19.08 11.63
CA VAL A 390 -31.89 20.08 12.65
C VAL A 390 -31.37 21.47 12.25
N ASN A 391 -30.16 21.57 11.70
CA ASN A 391 -29.65 22.85 11.21
C ASN A 391 -30.42 23.36 9.99
N LEU A 392 -30.88 22.47 9.10
CA LEU A 392 -31.77 22.83 8.00
C LEU A 392 -33.16 23.25 8.49
N PHE A 393 -33.70 22.55 9.50
CA PHE A 393 -35.02 22.84 10.06
C PHE A 393 -35.01 24.17 10.83
N GLN A 394 -33.97 24.46 11.60
CA GLN A 394 -33.82 25.75 12.28
C GLN A 394 -33.57 26.91 11.29
N LYS A 395 -32.87 26.66 10.18
CA LYS A 395 -32.71 27.70 9.14
C LYS A 395 -33.98 27.98 8.35
N ASN A 396 -34.87 27.00 8.20
CA ASN A 396 -36.10 27.18 7.44
C ASN A 396 -37.26 27.71 8.29
N MET A 397 -37.16 27.75 9.62
CA MET A 397 -38.18 28.36 10.48
C MET A 397 -38.04 29.88 10.64
N SER A 398 -36.95 30.49 10.15
CA SER A 398 -36.81 31.95 10.18
C SER A 398 -37.36 32.66 8.95
N ASP A 399 -38.00 31.96 8.01
CA ASP A 399 -38.66 32.59 6.88
C ASP A 399 -39.96 31.89 6.52
N SER A 400 -40.97 32.71 6.19
CA SER A 400 -42.29 32.38 5.63
C SER A 400 -43.34 31.75 6.55
N SER A 401 -44.25 32.63 7.00
CA SER A 401 -45.69 32.42 6.88
C SER A 401 -46.04 31.80 5.53
N ASP A 402 -46.71 30.65 5.53
CA ASP A 402 -47.66 30.20 4.49
C ASP A 402 -48.20 28.81 4.91
N ASP A 403 -49.10 28.85 5.89
CA ASP A 403 -49.93 27.72 6.33
C ASP A 403 -50.98 27.40 5.25
N GLU A 404 -50.62 26.67 4.19
CA GLU A 404 -51.65 26.00 3.36
C GLU A 404 -51.19 24.74 2.61
N VAL A 405 -49.89 24.41 2.60
CA VAL A 405 -49.39 23.21 1.87
C VAL A 405 -49.49 21.91 2.70
N PHE A 406 -49.76 22.00 4.01
CA PHE A 406 -49.65 20.84 4.90
C PHE A 406 -50.83 19.84 4.86
N GLN A 407 -51.94 20.14 4.18
CA GLN A 407 -53.09 19.23 4.13
C GLN A 407 -53.14 18.28 2.93
N GLN A 408 -52.39 18.49 1.85
CA GLN A 408 -52.49 17.61 0.67
C GLN A 408 -51.63 16.34 0.70
N VAL A 409 -50.67 16.20 1.63
CA VAL A 409 -49.71 15.08 1.58
C VAL A 409 -50.13 13.87 2.44
N ARG A 410 -51.19 13.97 3.27
CA ARG A 410 -51.63 12.83 4.12
C ARG A 410 -52.39 11.72 3.39
N SER A 411 -52.83 11.90 2.15
CA SER A 411 -53.68 10.89 1.48
C SER A 411 -52.95 9.89 0.58
N ARG A 412 -51.60 9.88 0.52
CA ARG A 412 -50.87 8.96 -0.37
C ARG A 412 -49.92 7.95 0.28
N ASN A 413 -49.86 7.87 1.61
CA ASN A 413 -49.06 6.86 2.29
C ASN A 413 -49.92 5.73 2.87
N ASN A 414 -50.41 4.88 1.98
CA ASN A 414 -50.83 3.52 2.32
C ASN A 414 -50.49 2.64 1.11
N ASN A 415 -49.24 2.12 1.06
CA ASN A 415 -48.90 0.88 0.38
C ASN A 415 -47.46 0.45 0.72
N GLY A 416 -47.36 -0.67 1.45
CA GLY A 416 -46.41 -1.76 1.23
C GLY A 416 -44.90 -1.50 1.32
N LEU A 417 -44.28 -2.10 2.34
CA LEU A 417 -42.83 -2.32 2.51
C LEU A 417 -42.16 -2.82 1.21
N SER A 418 -41.08 -2.17 0.77
CA SER A 418 -40.23 -2.66 -0.32
C SER A 418 -39.33 -3.80 0.15
N LYS A 419 -39.21 -4.82 -0.69
CA LYS A 419 -38.49 -6.08 -0.47
C LYS A 419 -37.01 -6.01 -0.88
N ASP A 420 -36.40 -4.83 -0.87
CA ASP A 420 -35.07 -4.66 -1.50
C ASP A 420 -33.89 -5.06 -0.60
N ASP A 421 -34.13 -5.38 0.67
CA ASP A 421 -33.04 -5.81 1.57
C ASP A 421 -32.87 -7.35 1.65
N GLU A 422 -33.76 -8.14 1.05
CA GLU A 422 -33.65 -9.62 1.06
C GLU A 422 -32.93 -10.20 -0.17
N GLU A 423 -32.77 -9.42 -1.25
CA GLU A 423 -32.14 -9.92 -2.48
C GLU A 423 -30.61 -9.85 -2.45
N THR A 424 -30.04 -8.92 -1.66
CA THR A 424 -28.58 -8.79 -1.55
C THR A 424 -27.93 -9.98 -0.82
N LEU A 425 -28.67 -10.73 0.01
CA LEU A 425 -28.13 -11.89 0.74
C LEU A 425 -28.25 -13.24 0.00
N LYS A 426 -29.07 -13.35 -1.05
CA LYS A 426 -29.17 -14.60 -1.83
C LYS A 426 -28.06 -14.76 -2.87
N ILE A 427 -27.47 -13.65 -3.33
CA ILE A 427 -26.46 -13.68 -4.40
C ILE A 427 -25.13 -14.34 -3.95
N LEU A 428 -24.86 -14.48 -2.65
CA LEU A 428 -23.60 -15.06 -2.16
C LEU A 428 -23.65 -16.55 -1.79
N LYS A 429 -24.71 -17.29 -2.14
CA LYS A 429 -24.80 -18.74 -1.81
C LYS A 429 -25.23 -19.70 -2.91
N SER A 430 -25.28 -19.29 -4.18
CA SER A 430 -25.50 -20.22 -5.30
C SER A 430 -24.30 -20.27 -6.23
N ASP A 431 -23.18 -20.81 -5.73
CA ASP A 431 -22.14 -21.38 -6.56
C ASP A 431 -22.29 -22.90 -6.53
N GLY A 432 -22.46 -23.51 -7.70
CA GLY A 432 -22.32 -24.95 -7.88
C GLY A 432 -23.58 -25.64 -8.40
N LYS A 433 -23.98 -25.36 -9.64
CA LYS A 433 -24.43 -26.39 -10.58
C LYS A 433 -24.30 -25.89 -12.01
N SER A 434 -23.50 -26.64 -12.75
CA SER A 434 -23.21 -26.49 -14.17
C SER A 434 -24.48 -26.74 -14.99
N ASP A 435 -24.99 -25.71 -15.65
CA ASP A 435 -25.89 -25.90 -16.79
C ASP A 435 -25.20 -25.30 -18.02
N ALA A 436 -24.92 -26.20 -18.95
CA ALA A 436 -24.29 -25.95 -20.22
C ALA A 436 -25.30 -25.35 -21.21
N ASN A 437 -24.77 -24.53 -22.12
CA ASN A 437 -25.33 -24.15 -23.41
C ASN A 437 -26.66 -23.39 -23.38
N ASN A 438 -26.56 -22.07 -23.28
CA ASN A 438 -27.41 -21.14 -24.04
C ASN A 438 -26.50 -19.97 -24.47
N GLU A 439 -25.85 -20.13 -25.61
CA GLU A 439 -25.23 -19.03 -26.34
C GLU A 439 -26.38 -18.18 -26.92
N GLU A 440 -26.83 -17.19 -26.15
CA GLU A 440 -27.72 -16.16 -26.67
C GLU A 440 -26.92 -15.31 -27.66
N GLU A 441 -27.23 -15.47 -28.94
CA GLU A 441 -26.72 -14.67 -30.05
C GLU A 441 -27.04 -13.19 -29.78
N GLU A 442 -26.00 -12.38 -29.50
CA GLU A 442 -26.13 -10.92 -29.40
C GLU A 442 -26.64 -10.38 -30.75
N GLU A 443 -27.89 -9.92 -30.79
CA GLU A 443 -28.46 -9.17 -31.92
C GLU A 443 -27.55 -7.97 -32.24
N ILE A 444 -26.87 -8.04 -33.38
CA ILE A 444 -26.02 -6.96 -33.91
C ILE A 444 -26.93 -5.84 -34.43
N SER A 445 -27.34 -4.92 -33.56
CA SER A 445 -27.98 -3.68 -34.01
C SER A 445 -26.98 -2.83 -34.81
N GLU A 446 -27.40 -2.25 -35.93
CA GLU A 446 -26.55 -1.35 -36.72
C GLU A 446 -25.95 -0.22 -35.85
N PRO A 447 -24.66 0.13 -36.04
CA PRO A 447 -23.98 1.14 -35.23
C PRO A 447 -24.60 2.52 -35.47
N LYS A 448 -24.99 3.20 -34.37
CA LYS A 448 -25.66 4.51 -34.44
C LYS A 448 -24.72 5.59 -34.95
N SER A 449 -25.20 6.51 -35.76
CA SER A 449 -24.41 7.67 -36.18
C SER A 449 -24.38 8.78 -35.11
N PHE A 450 -23.38 9.68 -35.14
CA PHE A 450 -23.37 10.84 -34.23
C PHE A 450 -24.62 11.73 -34.40
N ALA A 451 -25.12 11.85 -35.63
CA ALA A 451 -26.34 12.60 -35.92
C ALA A 451 -27.58 11.99 -35.25
N GLU A 452 -27.71 10.65 -35.27
CA GLU A 452 -28.79 9.92 -34.57
C GLU A 452 -28.75 10.09 -33.05
N LEU A 453 -27.57 10.34 -32.48
CA LEU A 453 -27.41 10.62 -31.05
C LEU A 453 -27.76 12.06 -30.68
N GLY A 454 -28.13 12.92 -31.64
CA GLY A 454 -28.50 14.32 -31.42
C GLY A 454 -27.34 15.31 -31.51
N VAL A 455 -26.19 14.90 -32.07
CA VAL A 455 -25.05 15.80 -32.29
C VAL A 455 -25.35 16.73 -33.48
N THR A 456 -25.16 18.03 -33.27
CA THR A 456 -25.37 19.06 -34.30
C THR A 456 -24.49 18.87 -35.53
N GLU A 457 -25.00 19.27 -36.69
CA GLU A 457 -24.34 19.09 -37.99
C GLU A 457 -22.89 19.64 -38.02
N VAL A 458 -22.67 20.82 -37.43
CA VAL A 458 -21.35 21.47 -37.36
C VAL A 458 -20.32 20.59 -36.62
N LEU A 459 -20.75 19.90 -35.57
CA LEU A 459 -19.90 18.98 -34.82
C LEU A 459 -19.77 17.64 -35.55
N CYS A 460 -20.82 17.13 -36.18
CA CYS A 460 -20.79 15.94 -37.04
C CYS A 460 -19.74 16.06 -38.17
N GLN A 461 -19.73 17.19 -38.88
CA GLN A 461 -18.71 17.47 -39.92
C GLN A 461 -17.29 17.54 -39.33
N THR A 462 -17.16 17.95 -38.06
CA THR A 462 -15.84 18.04 -37.41
C THR A 462 -15.35 16.67 -36.95
N VAL A 463 -16.21 15.85 -36.34
CA VAL A 463 -15.85 14.47 -35.95
C VAL A 463 -15.52 13.62 -37.19
N GLU A 464 -16.22 13.81 -38.31
CA GLU A 464 -15.91 13.15 -39.58
C GLU A 464 -14.53 13.54 -40.11
N ARG A 465 -14.19 14.84 -40.10
CA ARG A 465 -12.84 15.33 -40.48
C ARG A 465 -11.73 14.79 -39.57
N LEU A 466 -12.03 14.55 -38.30
CA LEU A 466 -11.11 13.90 -37.35
C LEU A 466 -11.04 12.38 -37.52
N GLY A 467 -11.83 11.80 -38.43
CA GLY A 467 -11.85 10.38 -38.72
C GLY A 467 -12.68 9.53 -37.75
N TRP A 468 -13.53 10.16 -36.94
CA TRP A 468 -14.41 9.48 -35.99
C TRP A 468 -15.68 9.04 -36.71
N LYS A 469 -15.59 7.91 -37.44
CA LYS A 469 -16.68 7.43 -38.31
C LYS A 469 -17.91 6.98 -37.54
N THR A 470 -17.71 6.25 -36.44
CA THR A 470 -18.79 5.76 -35.59
C THR A 470 -18.50 6.14 -34.13
N PRO A 471 -19.55 6.49 -33.33
CA PRO A 471 -19.39 6.70 -31.91
C PRO A 471 -18.94 5.41 -31.23
N SER A 472 -18.11 5.55 -30.20
CA SER A 472 -17.73 4.39 -29.38
C SER A 472 -18.84 4.00 -28.40
N LYS A 473 -18.82 2.78 -27.86
CA LYS A 473 -19.84 2.29 -26.90
C LYS A 473 -20.11 3.27 -25.75
N ILE A 474 -19.07 3.90 -25.18
CA ILE A 474 -19.27 4.89 -24.11
C ILE A 474 -19.91 6.18 -24.64
N GLN A 475 -19.61 6.60 -25.86
CA GLN A 475 -20.21 7.78 -26.50
C GLN A 475 -21.68 7.51 -26.84
N GLU A 476 -22.00 6.37 -27.44
CA GLU A 476 -23.38 5.94 -27.71
C GLU A 476 -24.23 5.92 -26.43
N ALA A 477 -23.67 5.39 -25.34
CA ALA A 477 -24.38 5.23 -24.10
C ALA A 477 -24.48 6.53 -23.28
N THR A 478 -23.58 7.50 -23.47
CA THR A 478 -23.57 8.74 -22.65
C THR A 478 -24.10 9.97 -23.37
N LEU A 479 -23.89 10.10 -24.69
CA LEU A 479 -24.24 11.30 -25.45
C LEU A 479 -25.73 11.68 -25.34
N PRO A 480 -26.70 10.75 -25.46
CA PRO A 480 -28.11 11.11 -25.33
C PRO A 480 -28.45 11.78 -23.99
N PHE A 481 -27.88 11.26 -22.90
CA PHE A 481 -28.09 11.83 -21.56
C PHE A 481 -27.34 13.14 -21.36
N ALA A 482 -26.12 13.25 -21.90
CA ALA A 482 -25.30 14.46 -21.84
C ALA A 482 -25.98 15.63 -22.57
N LEU A 483 -26.51 15.36 -23.75
CA LEU A 483 -27.21 16.34 -24.60
C LEU A 483 -28.57 16.72 -24.03
N ALA A 484 -29.23 15.81 -23.29
CA ALA A 484 -30.40 16.13 -22.47
C ALA A 484 -30.07 16.96 -21.20
N GLY A 485 -28.79 17.29 -20.97
CA GLY A 485 -28.35 18.17 -19.88
C GLY A 485 -28.31 17.51 -18.50
N ARG A 486 -28.23 16.18 -18.42
CA ARG A 486 -28.14 15.43 -17.15
C ARG A 486 -26.69 15.28 -16.70
N ASP A 487 -26.48 15.20 -15.39
CA ASP A 487 -25.18 14.82 -14.83
C ASP A 487 -24.86 13.35 -15.19
N LEU A 488 -23.57 13.01 -15.30
CA LEU A 488 -23.14 11.70 -15.79
C LEU A 488 -22.05 11.09 -14.95
N ILE A 489 -22.15 9.77 -14.74
CA ILE A 489 -21.04 8.93 -14.32
C ILE A 489 -20.76 7.87 -15.39
N GLY A 490 -19.59 7.98 -16.04
CA GLY A 490 -19.15 7.09 -17.10
C GLY A 490 -17.99 6.21 -16.64
N LEU A 491 -18.25 4.91 -16.52
CA LEU A 491 -17.27 3.91 -16.13
C LEU A 491 -16.81 3.14 -17.37
N ALA A 492 -15.58 3.40 -17.80
CA ALA A 492 -14.98 2.74 -18.95
C ALA A 492 -13.46 2.79 -18.89
N GLU A 493 -12.83 1.80 -19.52
CA GLU A 493 -11.38 1.69 -19.65
C GLU A 493 -10.75 2.85 -20.46
N THR A 494 -9.42 2.96 -20.43
CA THR A 494 -8.69 3.97 -21.21
C THR A 494 -8.79 3.67 -22.71
N GLY A 495 -9.00 4.70 -23.54
CA GLY A 495 -9.11 4.54 -25.00
C GLY A 495 -10.52 4.21 -25.50
N SER A 496 -11.50 4.11 -24.60
CA SER A 496 -12.91 3.88 -24.93
C SER A 496 -13.62 5.07 -25.59
N GLY A 497 -12.98 6.23 -25.75
CA GLY A 497 -13.59 7.42 -26.38
C GLY A 497 -14.21 8.44 -25.41
N LYS A 498 -13.90 8.36 -24.11
CA LYS A 498 -14.44 9.24 -23.05
C LYS A 498 -14.27 10.73 -23.33
N THR A 499 -13.15 11.16 -23.92
CA THR A 499 -12.92 12.58 -24.22
C THR A 499 -13.98 13.13 -25.17
N GLY A 500 -14.34 12.39 -26.22
CA GLY A 500 -15.45 12.78 -27.11
C GLY A 500 -16.79 12.80 -26.39
N ALA A 501 -17.03 11.84 -25.48
CA ALA A 501 -18.27 11.72 -24.72
C ALA A 501 -18.59 12.95 -23.86
N PHE A 502 -17.59 13.64 -23.30
CA PHE A 502 -17.82 14.91 -22.60
C PHE A 502 -17.54 16.17 -23.43
N ALA A 503 -16.62 16.13 -24.39
CA ALA A 503 -16.25 17.32 -25.16
C ALA A 503 -17.36 17.73 -26.13
N ILE A 504 -17.97 16.78 -26.85
CA ILE A 504 -19.06 17.03 -27.81
C ILE A 504 -20.24 17.76 -27.15
N PRO A 505 -20.85 17.27 -26.05
CA PRO A 505 -22.00 17.94 -25.45
C PRO A 505 -21.64 19.32 -24.87
N ILE A 506 -20.42 19.51 -24.36
CA ILE A 506 -19.94 20.83 -23.90
C ILE A 506 -19.84 21.81 -25.06
N LEU A 507 -19.30 21.38 -26.20
CA LEU A 507 -19.15 22.24 -27.38
C LEU A 507 -20.49 22.56 -28.02
N GLN A 508 -21.44 21.61 -28.03
CA GLN A 508 -22.80 21.85 -28.49
C GLN A 508 -23.51 22.89 -27.62
N ALA A 509 -23.45 22.74 -26.29
CA ALA A 509 -24.02 23.73 -25.37
C ALA A 509 -23.33 25.11 -25.50
N LEU A 510 -22.04 25.15 -25.82
CA LEU A 510 -21.30 26.40 -26.05
C LEU A 510 -21.70 27.07 -27.38
N LEU A 511 -22.04 26.29 -28.41
CA LEU A 511 -22.58 26.79 -29.67
C LEU A 511 -23.95 27.45 -29.46
N GLU A 512 -24.81 26.83 -28.65
CA GLU A 512 -26.13 27.36 -28.30
C GLU A 512 -26.03 28.60 -27.41
N THR A 513 -25.10 28.60 -26.45
CA THR A 513 -24.87 29.72 -25.53
C THR A 513 -23.39 30.10 -25.48
N PRO A 514 -22.91 30.96 -26.42
CA PRO A 514 -21.53 31.40 -26.45
C PRO A 514 -21.12 32.13 -25.16
N GLN A 515 -20.22 31.52 -24.39
CA GLN A 515 -19.80 32.05 -23.10
C GLN A 515 -18.30 31.80 -22.87
N LYS A 516 -17.60 32.83 -22.39
CA LYS A 516 -16.25 32.68 -21.83
C LYS A 516 -16.34 32.00 -20.46
N MET A 517 -15.29 31.27 -20.06
CA MET A 517 -15.26 30.56 -18.78
C MET A 517 -16.47 29.63 -18.63
N PHE A 518 -16.65 28.71 -19.57
CA PHE A 518 -17.82 27.85 -19.68
C PHE A 518 -17.62 26.48 -19.03
N ALA A 519 -16.45 25.86 -19.22
CA ALA A 519 -16.16 24.52 -18.70
C ALA A 519 -14.80 24.45 -18.00
N VAL A 520 -14.74 23.65 -16.94
CA VAL A 520 -13.50 23.21 -16.28
C VAL A 520 -13.42 21.69 -16.32
N ILE A 521 -12.30 21.18 -16.80
CA ILE A 521 -11.98 19.75 -16.83
C ILE A 521 -10.82 19.50 -15.89
N LEU A 522 -11.06 18.70 -14.86
CA LEU A 522 -10.06 18.24 -13.90
C LEU A 522 -9.55 16.87 -14.33
N THR A 523 -8.23 16.71 -14.25
CA THR A 523 -7.56 15.50 -14.69
C THR A 523 -6.29 15.27 -13.84
N PRO A 524 -5.88 14.01 -13.56
CA PRO A 524 -4.82 13.74 -12.60
C PRO A 524 -3.42 14.15 -13.07
N THR A 525 -3.16 14.14 -14.38
CA THR A 525 -1.82 14.39 -14.92
C THR A 525 -1.79 15.57 -15.88
N ARG A 526 -0.61 16.21 -15.96
CA ARG A 526 -0.39 17.37 -16.83
C ARG A 526 -0.55 16.97 -18.29
N GLU A 527 -0.09 15.78 -18.60
CA GLU A 527 -0.11 15.16 -19.90
C GLU A 527 -1.53 14.92 -20.40
N LEU A 528 -2.42 14.42 -19.53
CA LEU A 528 -3.82 14.24 -19.87
C LEU A 528 -4.50 15.58 -20.10
N ALA A 529 -4.10 16.61 -19.35
CA ALA A 529 -4.62 17.96 -19.57
C ALA A 529 -4.28 18.49 -20.97
N PHE A 530 -3.03 18.28 -21.43
CA PHE A 530 -2.65 18.63 -22.79
C PHE A 530 -3.39 17.81 -23.84
N GLN A 531 -3.52 16.50 -23.65
CA GLN A 531 -4.27 15.63 -24.56
C GLN A 531 -5.73 16.05 -24.68
N ILE A 532 -6.40 16.28 -23.56
CA ILE A 532 -7.79 16.73 -23.55
C ILE A 532 -7.92 18.09 -24.23
N ALA A 533 -6.99 19.01 -23.99
CA ALA A 533 -7.00 20.32 -24.63
C ALA A 533 -6.79 20.25 -26.14
N GLU A 534 -5.90 19.38 -26.63
CA GLU A 534 -5.74 19.10 -28.07
C GLU A 534 -7.05 18.59 -28.68
N GLN A 535 -7.77 17.69 -28.00
CA GLN A 535 -9.07 17.19 -28.48
C GLN A 535 -10.13 18.29 -28.50
N PHE A 536 -10.22 19.13 -27.47
CA PHE A 536 -11.11 20.29 -27.48
C PHE A 536 -10.77 21.26 -28.61
N GLN A 537 -9.50 21.57 -28.83
CA GLN A 537 -9.06 22.46 -29.90
C GLN A 537 -9.41 21.87 -31.27
N ALA A 538 -9.15 20.58 -31.49
CA ALA A 538 -9.49 19.89 -32.73
C ALA A 538 -11.00 19.92 -33.01
N LEU A 539 -11.83 19.58 -32.02
CA LEU A 539 -13.30 19.62 -32.15
C LEU A 539 -13.87 21.04 -32.26
N GLY A 540 -13.21 22.02 -31.63
CA GLY A 540 -13.68 23.40 -31.53
C GLY A 540 -13.07 24.39 -32.54
N THR A 541 -12.25 23.91 -33.49
CA THR A 541 -11.54 24.77 -34.45
C THR A 541 -12.51 25.62 -35.27
N SER A 542 -13.63 25.04 -35.74
CA SER A 542 -14.65 25.73 -36.54
C SER A 542 -15.42 26.81 -35.78
N ILE A 543 -15.40 26.79 -34.45
CA ILE A 543 -16.19 27.69 -33.60
C ILE A 543 -15.33 28.71 -32.84
N GLY A 544 -14.04 28.81 -33.18
CA GLY A 544 -13.11 29.73 -32.53
C GLY A 544 -12.86 29.40 -31.05
N LEU A 545 -12.83 28.10 -30.70
CA LEU A 545 -12.68 27.66 -29.32
C LEU A 545 -11.33 28.10 -28.73
N SER A 546 -11.39 28.84 -27.62
CA SER A 546 -10.23 29.13 -26.77
C SER A 546 -10.15 28.16 -25.59
N VAL A 547 -9.00 27.48 -25.45
CA VAL A 547 -8.73 26.50 -24.39
C VAL A 547 -7.45 26.89 -23.66
N ALA A 548 -7.44 26.85 -22.32
CA ALA A 548 -6.23 27.03 -21.52
C ALA A 548 -5.90 25.76 -20.73
N VAL A 549 -4.61 25.41 -20.69
CA VAL A 549 -4.09 24.28 -19.92
C VAL A 549 -3.40 24.81 -18.67
N ILE A 550 -3.88 24.37 -17.49
CA ILE A 550 -3.47 24.89 -16.19
C ILE A 550 -2.87 23.77 -15.35
N VAL A 551 -1.55 23.65 -15.38
CA VAL A 551 -0.81 22.50 -14.84
C VAL A 551 0.49 22.90 -14.16
N GLY A 552 0.92 22.12 -13.16
CA GLY A 552 2.18 22.40 -12.45
C GLY A 552 3.41 22.35 -13.38
N GLY A 553 4.52 22.95 -12.95
CA GLY A 553 5.80 22.91 -13.69
C GLY A 553 5.86 23.78 -14.96
N ILE A 554 4.79 24.51 -15.27
CA ILE A 554 4.77 25.62 -16.22
C ILE A 554 4.74 26.92 -15.39
N ASP A 555 5.40 27.95 -15.92
CA ASP A 555 5.48 29.26 -15.27
C ASP A 555 4.09 29.84 -14.93
N MET A 556 3.99 30.42 -13.73
CA MET A 556 2.73 30.91 -13.17
C MET A 556 2.22 32.16 -13.90
N ALA A 557 3.12 33.06 -14.30
CA ALA A 557 2.75 34.28 -15.02
C ALA A 557 2.19 33.94 -16.41
N THR A 558 2.81 32.97 -17.09
CA THR A 558 2.34 32.45 -18.38
C THR A 558 0.91 31.90 -18.29
N GLN A 559 0.62 31.11 -17.25
CA GLN A 559 -0.73 30.59 -17.01
C GLN A 559 -1.72 31.68 -16.60
N ALA A 560 -1.29 32.64 -15.76
CA ALA A 560 -2.11 33.78 -15.38
C ALA A 560 -2.52 34.63 -16.59
N MET A 561 -1.61 34.86 -17.54
CA MET A 561 -1.92 35.53 -18.81
C MET A 561 -2.90 34.73 -19.66
N ALA A 562 -2.76 33.40 -19.73
CA ALA A 562 -3.72 32.54 -20.43
C ALA A 562 -5.11 32.60 -19.80
N LEU A 563 -5.21 32.62 -18.47
CA LEU A 563 -6.47 32.78 -17.73
C LEU A 563 -7.07 34.19 -17.90
N ALA A 564 -6.24 35.23 -17.97
CA ALA A 564 -6.68 36.61 -18.18
C ALA A 564 -7.37 36.81 -19.55
N LYS A 565 -7.03 35.98 -20.55
CA LYS A 565 -7.73 35.93 -21.85
C LYS A 565 -9.14 35.31 -21.76
N ARG A 566 -9.55 34.83 -20.58
CA ARG A 566 -10.86 34.24 -20.28
C ARG A 566 -11.22 33.12 -21.28
N PRO A 567 -10.48 32.00 -21.32
CA PRO A 567 -10.75 30.91 -22.26
C PRO A 567 -12.18 30.38 -22.12
N HIS A 568 -12.73 29.74 -23.15
CA HIS A 568 -14.01 29.03 -23.05
C HIS A 568 -13.87 27.80 -22.15
N VAL A 569 -12.77 27.06 -22.30
CA VAL A 569 -12.50 25.80 -21.61
C VAL A 569 -11.18 25.87 -20.85
N ILE A 570 -11.19 25.44 -19.59
CA ILE A 570 -9.98 25.25 -18.78
C ILE A 570 -9.79 23.77 -18.57
N VAL A 571 -8.62 23.25 -18.93
CA VAL A 571 -8.21 21.88 -18.61
C VAL A 571 -7.08 21.95 -17.59
N ALA A 572 -7.24 21.32 -16.43
CA ALA A 572 -6.35 21.56 -15.30
C ALA A 572 -6.06 20.34 -14.44
N THR A 573 -4.86 20.31 -13.87
CA THR A 573 -4.59 19.48 -12.68
C THR A 573 -5.11 20.20 -11.43
N PRO A 574 -5.80 19.52 -10.49
CA PRO A 574 -6.46 20.18 -9.35
C PRO A 574 -5.56 21.13 -8.56
N GLY A 575 -4.35 20.68 -8.18
CA GLY A 575 -3.41 21.51 -7.40
C GLY A 575 -3.08 22.84 -8.07
N ARG A 576 -2.75 22.85 -9.36
CA ARG A 576 -2.43 24.10 -10.05
C ARG A 576 -3.65 25.01 -10.22
N LEU A 577 -4.83 24.45 -10.41
CA LEU A 577 -6.05 25.26 -10.48
C LEU A 577 -6.33 25.96 -9.14
N VAL A 578 -6.13 25.25 -8.02
CA VAL A 578 -6.24 25.83 -6.68
C VAL A 578 -5.19 26.91 -6.45
N ASP A 579 -3.93 26.71 -6.87
CA ASP A 579 -2.89 27.75 -6.80
C ASP A 579 -3.36 29.05 -7.48
N HIS A 580 -4.01 28.96 -8.64
CA HIS A 580 -4.55 30.12 -9.35
C HIS A 580 -5.78 30.73 -8.65
N LEU A 581 -6.70 29.91 -8.13
CA LEU A 581 -7.86 30.38 -7.37
C LEU A 581 -7.45 31.19 -6.12
N GLU A 582 -6.37 30.79 -5.47
CA GLU A 582 -5.89 31.43 -4.24
C GLU A 582 -4.98 32.64 -4.52
N ASN A 583 -4.13 32.58 -5.56
CA ASN A 583 -3.04 33.54 -5.73
C ASN A 583 -3.14 34.43 -6.99
N THR A 584 -4.01 34.12 -7.96
CA THR A 584 -4.15 34.94 -9.18
C THR A 584 -5.27 35.96 -9.03
N LYS A 585 -4.90 37.23 -8.90
CA LYS A 585 -5.86 38.33 -8.73
C LYS A 585 -6.90 38.36 -9.85
N GLY A 586 -8.17 38.45 -9.48
CA GLY A 586 -9.31 38.54 -10.39
C GLY A 586 -9.77 37.22 -11.01
N PHE A 587 -9.00 36.13 -10.87
CA PHE A 587 -9.39 34.81 -11.36
C PHE A 587 -10.47 34.19 -10.46
N ASN A 588 -11.53 33.65 -11.06
CA ASN A 588 -12.58 32.91 -10.37
C ASN A 588 -13.34 32.00 -11.35
N LEU A 589 -14.12 31.07 -10.79
CA LEU A 589 -14.87 30.06 -11.56
C LEU A 589 -16.39 30.30 -11.55
N LYS A 590 -16.86 31.51 -11.19
CA LYS A 590 -18.30 31.80 -11.00
C LYS A 590 -19.14 31.67 -12.27
N ALA A 591 -18.52 31.74 -13.45
CA ALA A 591 -19.21 31.62 -14.74
C ALA A 591 -19.32 30.17 -15.24
N ILE A 592 -18.62 29.21 -14.61
CA ILE A 592 -18.55 27.82 -15.10
C ILE A 592 -19.93 27.16 -15.08
N LYS A 593 -20.29 26.54 -16.21
CA LYS A 593 -21.51 25.76 -16.42
C LYS A 593 -21.27 24.26 -16.48
N PHE A 594 -20.04 23.83 -16.77
CA PHE A 594 -19.65 22.42 -16.82
C PHE A 594 -18.42 22.12 -15.96
N LEU A 595 -18.53 21.07 -15.14
CA LEU A 595 -17.40 20.47 -14.43
C LEU A 595 -17.21 19.04 -14.95
N VAL A 596 -16.03 18.73 -15.45
CA VAL A 596 -15.65 17.35 -15.79
C VAL A 596 -14.53 16.90 -14.86
N MET A 597 -14.62 15.66 -14.38
CA MET A 597 -13.56 14.98 -13.64
C MET A 597 -13.21 13.70 -14.38
N ASP A 598 -12.11 13.73 -15.15
CA ASP A 598 -11.63 12.57 -15.89
C ASP A 598 -10.56 11.82 -15.09
N GLU A 599 -10.58 10.48 -15.19
CA GLU A 599 -9.83 9.56 -14.34
C GLU A 599 -9.99 9.86 -12.82
N ALA A 600 -11.24 10.00 -12.37
CA ALA A 600 -11.55 10.44 -11.00
C ALA A 600 -10.97 9.55 -9.88
N ASP A 601 -10.91 8.23 -10.08
CA ASP A 601 -10.22 7.30 -9.18
C ASP A 601 -8.74 7.65 -9.03
N ARG A 602 -8.10 8.13 -10.09
CA ARG A 602 -6.70 8.55 -10.07
C ARG A 602 -6.49 9.91 -9.45
N ILE A 603 -7.39 10.87 -9.69
CA ILE A 603 -7.37 12.17 -9.00
C ILE A 603 -7.33 11.96 -7.48
N LEU A 604 -8.17 11.06 -6.97
CA LEU A 604 -8.29 10.77 -5.54
C LEU A 604 -7.18 9.86 -4.97
N ASN A 605 -6.53 9.06 -5.81
CA ASN A 605 -5.38 8.23 -5.43
C ASN A 605 -4.05 8.99 -5.44
N MET A 606 -3.97 10.13 -6.15
CA MET A 606 -2.83 11.06 -6.13
C MET A 606 -3.00 12.15 -5.06
N ASP A 607 -3.87 11.89 -4.08
CA ASP A 607 -4.16 12.75 -2.93
C ASP A 607 -4.67 14.16 -3.25
N PHE A 608 -5.22 14.40 -4.44
CA PHE A 608 -5.86 15.67 -4.80
C PHE A 608 -7.27 15.86 -4.19
N GLU A 609 -7.67 15.05 -3.20
CA GLU A 609 -9.01 15.13 -2.59
C GLU A 609 -9.24 16.49 -1.94
N VAL A 610 -8.21 17.08 -1.31
CA VAL A 610 -8.30 18.40 -0.66
C VAL A 610 -8.54 19.49 -1.71
N GLU A 611 -7.79 19.46 -2.80
CA GLU A 611 -7.85 20.41 -3.91
C GLU A 611 -9.19 20.33 -4.63
N VAL A 612 -9.67 19.12 -4.93
CA VAL A 612 -11.00 18.91 -5.53
C VAL A 612 -12.08 19.49 -4.63
N ASN A 613 -12.04 19.24 -3.32
CA ASN A 613 -13.00 19.80 -2.37
C ASN A 613 -12.97 21.34 -2.34
N LYS A 614 -11.77 21.96 -2.43
CA LYS A 614 -11.65 23.42 -2.55
C LYS A 614 -12.30 23.94 -3.83
N ILE A 615 -12.09 23.26 -4.96
CA ILE A 615 -12.70 23.63 -6.25
C ILE A 615 -14.24 23.52 -6.18
N LEU A 616 -14.76 22.42 -5.62
CA LEU A 616 -16.20 22.19 -5.47
C LEU A 616 -16.90 23.24 -4.60
N ARG A 617 -16.18 23.90 -3.68
CA ARG A 617 -16.73 24.98 -2.84
C ARG A 617 -16.88 26.31 -3.58
N VAL A 618 -16.06 26.57 -4.60
CA VAL A 618 -16.02 27.86 -5.31
C VAL A 618 -16.73 27.83 -6.67
N ILE A 619 -16.94 26.65 -7.24
CA ILE A 619 -17.64 26.46 -8.51
C ILE A 619 -19.17 26.53 -8.30
N PRO A 620 -19.96 27.11 -9.24
CA PRO A 620 -21.40 27.23 -9.10
C PRO A 620 -22.11 25.90 -8.86
N LYS A 621 -23.14 25.87 -8.01
CA LYS A 621 -23.95 24.66 -7.77
C LYS A 621 -24.85 24.31 -8.94
N ASP A 622 -25.40 25.32 -9.62
CA ASP A 622 -26.14 25.14 -10.88
C ASP A 622 -25.15 25.01 -12.04
N ARG A 623 -24.74 23.76 -12.29
CA ARG A 623 -23.81 23.34 -13.32
C ARG A 623 -24.12 21.90 -13.72
N ARG A 624 -23.59 21.45 -14.84
CA ARG A 624 -23.61 20.04 -15.26
C ARG A 624 -22.27 19.42 -14.84
N THR A 625 -22.31 18.25 -14.25
CA THR A 625 -21.12 17.55 -13.77
C THR A 625 -20.99 16.18 -14.41
N TYR A 626 -19.84 15.94 -15.03
CA TYR A 626 -19.49 14.65 -15.64
C TYR A 626 -18.31 14.03 -14.90
N LEU A 627 -18.48 12.82 -14.40
CA LEU A 627 -17.44 12.05 -13.72
C LEU A 627 -17.10 10.83 -14.58
N PHE A 628 -15.87 10.75 -15.04
CA PHE A 628 -15.36 9.61 -15.79
C PHE A 628 -14.27 8.90 -14.99
N SER A 629 -14.37 7.58 -14.89
CA SER A 629 -13.39 6.76 -14.17
C SER A 629 -13.30 5.37 -14.77
N ALA A 630 -12.19 4.67 -14.52
CA ALA A 630 -12.12 3.25 -14.83
C ALA A 630 -12.77 2.39 -13.74
N THR A 631 -12.90 2.92 -12.51
CA THR A 631 -13.21 2.09 -11.33
C THR A 631 -14.06 2.83 -10.30
N MET A 632 -15.06 2.14 -9.73
CA MET A 632 -15.84 2.67 -8.60
C MET A 632 -15.22 2.32 -7.26
N THR A 633 -14.29 3.16 -6.81
CA THR A 633 -13.75 3.07 -5.45
C THR A 633 -14.65 3.77 -4.43
N LYS A 634 -14.48 3.47 -3.14
CA LYS A 634 -15.19 4.20 -2.06
C LYS A 634 -14.98 5.72 -2.14
N LYS A 635 -13.76 6.16 -2.50
CA LYS A 635 -13.45 7.58 -2.69
C LYS A 635 -14.22 8.18 -3.89
N VAL A 636 -14.30 7.46 -5.01
CA VAL A 636 -15.08 7.91 -6.18
C VAL A 636 -16.57 7.98 -5.88
N ALA A 637 -17.13 6.98 -5.20
CA ALA A 637 -18.54 7.01 -4.78
C ALA A 637 -18.85 8.18 -3.82
N LYS A 638 -17.90 8.55 -2.94
CA LYS A 638 -18.01 9.74 -2.10
C LYS A 638 -17.98 11.02 -2.93
N LEU A 639 -17.07 11.10 -3.92
CA LEU A 639 -16.97 12.24 -4.83
C LEU A 639 -18.24 12.40 -5.68
N GLU A 640 -18.81 11.29 -6.15
CA GLU A 640 -20.08 11.27 -6.89
C GLU A 640 -21.19 11.94 -6.08
N ARG A 641 -21.44 11.47 -4.86
CA ARG A 641 -22.45 12.03 -3.95
C ARG A 641 -22.22 13.50 -3.61
N ALA A 642 -20.97 13.94 -3.58
CA ALA A 642 -20.60 15.31 -3.21
C ALA A 642 -20.69 16.31 -4.39
N SER A 643 -20.62 15.83 -5.64
CA SER A 643 -20.42 16.72 -6.79
C SER A 643 -21.46 16.61 -7.89
N LEU A 644 -22.24 15.51 -7.97
CA LEU A 644 -23.26 15.26 -8.99
C LEU A 644 -24.69 15.31 -8.41
N LYS A 645 -25.67 15.64 -9.26
CA LYS A 645 -27.10 15.69 -8.94
C LYS A 645 -27.90 14.71 -9.82
N ASN A 646 -28.39 13.62 -9.22
CA ASN A 646 -29.14 12.55 -9.90
C ASN A 646 -28.51 12.11 -11.24
N PRO A 647 -27.22 11.68 -11.21
CA PRO A 647 -26.49 11.38 -12.42
C PRO A 647 -27.00 10.12 -13.11
N GLU A 648 -26.94 10.11 -14.43
CA GLU A 648 -27.09 8.87 -15.20
C GLU A 648 -25.80 8.06 -15.16
N ARG A 649 -25.93 6.78 -14.80
CA ARG A 649 -24.80 5.87 -14.66
C ARG A 649 -24.68 4.97 -15.87
N VAL A 650 -23.53 5.06 -16.52
CA VAL A 650 -23.18 4.26 -17.68
C VAL A 650 -21.91 3.47 -17.37
N GLU A 651 -21.98 2.15 -17.50
CA GLU A 651 -20.89 1.25 -17.16
C GLU A 651 -20.63 0.29 -18.32
N ILE A 652 -19.49 0.48 -18.99
CA ILE A 652 -19.06 -0.34 -20.11
C ILE A 652 -18.08 -1.39 -19.55
N SER A 653 -18.57 -2.63 -19.37
CA SER A 653 -17.90 -3.84 -18.85
C SER A 653 -16.77 -3.63 -17.82
N THR A 654 -17.01 -4.06 -16.58
CA THR A 654 -16.14 -3.83 -15.41
C THR A 654 -15.01 -4.83 -15.20
N ARG A 655 -15.02 -5.98 -15.89
CA ARG A 655 -13.97 -6.98 -15.68
C ARG A 655 -12.66 -6.36 -16.14
N TYR A 656 -11.63 -6.40 -15.29
CA TYR A 656 -10.25 -6.05 -15.65
C TYR A 656 -9.69 -7.08 -16.62
N GLN A 657 -10.33 -7.21 -17.78
CA GLN A 657 -9.91 -8.05 -18.86
C GLN A 657 -9.01 -7.21 -19.75
N THR A 658 -7.85 -7.76 -20.03
CA THR A 658 -7.06 -7.32 -21.17
C THR A 658 -7.82 -7.62 -22.45
N VAL A 659 -7.71 -6.74 -23.45
CA VAL A 659 -8.26 -6.99 -24.79
C VAL A 659 -7.83 -8.34 -25.34
N GLU A 660 -8.73 -9.03 -26.02
CA GLU A 660 -8.54 -10.43 -26.47
C GLU A 660 -7.31 -10.61 -27.37
N LYS A 661 -7.04 -9.64 -28.25
CA LYS A 661 -5.90 -9.66 -29.19
C LYS A 661 -4.53 -9.37 -28.55
N LEU A 662 -4.48 -9.12 -27.24
CA LEU A 662 -3.24 -8.87 -26.51
C LEU A 662 -2.59 -10.18 -26.05
N LYS A 663 -1.47 -10.52 -26.66
CA LYS A 663 -0.59 -11.62 -26.22
C LYS A 663 0.20 -11.17 -24.99
N GLN A 664 0.13 -11.96 -23.93
CA GLN A 664 0.68 -11.60 -22.62
C GLN A 664 1.60 -12.69 -22.15
N HIS A 665 2.82 -12.28 -21.81
CA HIS A 665 3.83 -13.19 -21.35
C HIS A 665 4.53 -12.63 -20.10
N TYR A 666 5.18 -13.53 -19.38
CA TYR A 666 6.16 -13.17 -18.37
C TYR A 666 7.51 -13.83 -18.70
N ILE A 667 8.59 -13.28 -18.17
CA ILE A 667 9.86 -13.98 -18.03
C ILE A 667 10.21 -14.08 -16.56
N PHE A 668 10.82 -15.17 -16.14
CA PHE A 668 11.33 -15.34 -14.79
C PHE A 668 12.84 -15.48 -14.80
N ILE A 669 13.53 -14.45 -14.30
CA ILE A 669 14.98 -14.28 -14.50
C ILE A 669 15.66 -13.75 -13.22
N PRO A 670 16.94 -14.08 -12.99
CA PRO A 670 17.68 -13.48 -11.88
C PRO A 670 17.80 -11.96 -12.05
N ASN A 671 17.55 -11.19 -10.97
CA ASN A 671 17.63 -9.73 -11.01
C ASN A 671 18.99 -9.20 -11.52
N LYS A 672 20.08 -9.94 -11.31
CA LYS A 672 21.44 -9.58 -11.78
C LYS A 672 21.53 -9.43 -13.31
N TYR A 673 20.75 -10.19 -14.06
CA TYR A 673 20.82 -10.24 -15.53
C TYR A 673 19.69 -9.48 -16.21
N LYS A 674 18.86 -8.78 -15.44
CA LYS A 674 17.61 -8.15 -15.90
C LYS A 674 17.81 -7.24 -17.10
N GLU A 675 18.84 -6.41 -17.09
CA GLU A 675 19.19 -5.53 -18.21
C GLU A 675 19.63 -6.29 -19.47
N ALA A 676 20.33 -7.42 -19.33
CA ALA A 676 20.77 -8.23 -20.47
C ALA A 676 19.57 -8.86 -21.19
N TYR A 677 18.58 -9.36 -20.44
CA TYR A 677 17.32 -9.85 -21.01
C TYR A 677 16.52 -8.75 -21.70
N LEU A 678 16.53 -7.51 -21.18
CA LEU A 678 15.88 -6.38 -21.85
C LEU A 678 16.50 -6.13 -23.22
N VAL A 679 17.84 -6.13 -23.29
CA VAL A 679 18.57 -5.90 -24.54
C VAL A 679 18.36 -7.04 -25.53
N TYR A 680 18.35 -8.29 -25.05
CA TYR A 680 18.04 -9.46 -25.86
C TYR A 680 16.66 -9.34 -26.53
N ILE A 681 15.61 -9.08 -25.73
CA ILE A 681 14.24 -8.94 -26.26
C ILE A 681 14.15 -7.75 -27.22
N LEU A 682 14.77 -6.61 -26.90
CA LEU A 682 14.77 -5.45 -27.80
C LEU A 682 15.48 -5.70 -29.13
N ASN A 683 16.49 -6.56 -29.17
CA ASN A 683 17.12 -7.00 -30.43
C ASN A 683 16.16 -7.88 -31.26
N GLU A 684 15.42 -8.79 -30.62
CA GLU A 684 14.41 -9.61 -31.32
C GLU A 684 13.32 -8.76 -31.97
N ILE A 685 12.94 -7.64 -31.33
CA ILE A 685 11.85 -6.77 -31.77
C ILE A 685 12.32 -5.46 -32.41
N ALA A 686 13.54 -5.41 -32.96
CA ALA A 686 14.21 -4.16 -33.36
C ALA A 686 13.42 -3.26 -34.35
N SER A 687 12.51 -3.83 -35.15
CA SER A 687 11.65 -3.10 -36.10
C SER A 687 10.34 -2.55 -35.49
N ASN A 688 10.08 -2.86 -34.23
CA ASN A 688 8.84 -2.52 -33.53
C ASN A 688 9.00 -1.33 -32.59
N THR A 689 7.85 -0.72 -32.27
CA THR A 689 7.75 0.31 -31.23
C THR A 689 7.49 -0.33 -29.87
N ALA A 690 8.20 0.12 -28.85
CA ALA A 690 8.10 -0.44 -27.50
C ALA A 690 7.97 0.64 -26.42
N ILE A 691 7.16 0.36 -25.40
CA ILE A 691 7.18 1.09 -24.13
C ILE A 691 7.81 0.21 -23.07
N VAL A 692 8.83 0.71 -22.38
CA VAL A 692 9.50 0.04 -21.28
C VAL A 692 9.10 0.73 -19.98
N PHE A 693 8.45 0.01 -19.08
CA PHE A 693 8.00 0.53 -17.78
C PHE A 693 9.01 0.22 -16.67
N CYS A 694 9.50 1.26 -16.01
CA CYS A 694 10.36 1.19 -14.84
C CYS A 694 9.65 1.75 -13.59
N SER A 695 10.04 1.28 -12.42
CA SER A 695 9.49 1.69 -11.12
C SER A 695 9.98 3.08 -10.67
N THR A 696 11.21 3.46 -11.02
CA THR A 696 11.86 4.68 -10.53
C THR A 696 12.26 5.64 -11.66
N CYS A 697 12.29 6.94 -11.34
CA CYS A 697 12.77 7.99 -12.27
C CYS A 697 14.22 7.75 -12.69
N ALA A 698 15.09 7.39 -11.74
CA ALA A 698 16.49 7.08 -11.99
C ALA A 698 16.62 5.81 -12.86
N GLY A 699 15.82 4.79 -12.61
CA GLY A 699 15.76 3.58 -13.44
C GLY A 699 15.37 3.89 -14.89
N ALA A 700 14.30 4.65 -15.11
CA ALA A 700 13.86 5.02 -16.44
C ALA A 700 14.93 5.82 -17.22
N MET A 701 15.63 6.75 -16.53
CA MET A 701 16.74 7.49 -17.14
C MET A 701 17.92 6.57 -17.44
N LYS A 702 18.37 5.77 -16.48
CA LYS A 702 19.51 4.85 -16.62
C LYS A 702 19.30 3.89 -17.79
N ILE A 703 18.12 3.25 -17.86
CA ILE A 703 17.79 2.32 -18.94
C ILE A 703 17.77 3.02 -20.29
N ALA A 704 17.17 4.21 -20.40
CA ALA A 704 17.17 4.96 -21.66
C ALA A 704 18.59 5.32 -22.14
N LEU A 705 19.48 5.71 -21.23
CA LEU A 705 20.88 6.02 -21.56
C LEU A 705 21.66 4.76 -21.95
N MET A 706 21.54 3.68 -21.16
CA MET A 706 22.15 2.38 -21.45
C MET A 706 21.74 1.88 -22.85
N LEU A 707 20.44 1.92 -23.16
CA LEU A 707 19.94 1.51 -24.46
C LEU A 707 20.51 2.36 -25.61
N ARG A 708 20.69 3.67 -25.42
CA ARG A 708 21.34 4.53 -26.44
C ARG A 708 22.80 4.17 -26.65
N GLN A 709 23.54 3.89 -25.59
CA GLN A 709 24.95 3.44 -25.69
C GLN A 709 25.06 2.12 -26.48
N LEU A 710 24.02 1.28 -26.42
CA LEU A 710 23.93 0.05 -27.18
C LEU A 710 23.37 0.21 -28.61
N GLY A 711 23.07 1.44 -29.03
CA GLY A 711 22.59 1.77 -30.38
C GLY A 711 21.07 1.86 -30.54
N PHE A 712 20.30 1.68 -29.46
CA PHE A 712 18.83 1.75 -29.53
C PHE A 712 18.29 3.18 -29.54
N GLY A 713 17.20 3.38 -30.28
CA GLY A 713 16.44 4.62 -30.33
C GLY A 713 15.58 4.87 -29.08
N ALA A 714 16.17 4.98 -27.88
CA ALA A 714 15.44 5.13 -26.63
C ALA A 714 15.24 6.58 -26.17
N VAL A 715 14.12 6.89 -25.52
CA VAL A 715 13.86 8.19 -24.87
C VAL A 715 13.21 8.03 -23.48
N PRO A 716 13.73 8.72 -22.44
CA PRO A 716 13.16 8.62 -21.11
C PRO A 716 11.95 9.56 -20.95
N LEU A 717 11.03 9.17 -20.07
CA LEU A 717 9.87 9.97 -19.68
C LEU A 717 9.52 9.68 -18.21
N HIS A 718 9.87 10.61 -17.31
CA HIS A 718 9.68 10.46 -15.86
C HIS A 718 9.39 11.80 -15.17
N GLY A 719 8.91 11.77 -13.91
CA GLY A 719 8.37 12.95 -13.22
C GLY A 719 9.36 14.08 -12.91
N GLN A 720 10.67 13.78 -12.86
CA GLN A 720 11.72 14.78 -12.63
C GLN A 720 12.20 15.51 -13.89
N MET A 721 11.65 15.18 -15.07
CA MET A 721 11.90 15.93 -16.30
C MET A 721 11.09 17.23 -16.32
N ASN A 722 11.65 18.31 -16.86
CA ASN A 722 10.84 19.51 -17.10
C ASN A 722 9.76 19.23 -18.16
N GLN A 723 8.66 19.99 -18.14
CA GLN A 723 7.52 19.73 -19.01
C GLN A 723 7.87 19.82 -20.50
N GLY A 724 8.65 20.81 -20.92
CA GLY A 724 9.09 20.94 -22.32
C GLY A 724 9.89 19.74 -22.81
N LYS A 725 10.74 19.14 -21.97
CA LYS A 725 11.50 17.93 -22.28
C LYS A 725 10.59 16.69 -22.32
N ARG A 726 9.57 16.61 -21.46
CA ARG A 726 8.57 15.53 -21.49
C ARG A 726 7.78 15.54 -22.80
N LEU A 727 7.30 16.72 -23.22
CA LEU A 727 6.61 16.91 -24.49
C LEU A 727 7.53 16.61 -25.69
N ALA A 728 8.78 17.10 -25.66
CA ALA A 728 9.75 16.79 -26.70
C ALA A 728 10.08 15.29 -26.79
N ALA A 729 10.18 14.59 -25.65
CA ALA A 729 10.39 13.14 -25.61
C ALA A 729 9.21 12.39 -26.23
N LEU A 730 7.99 12.78 -25.88
CA LEU A 730 6.77 12.21 -26.46
C LEU A 730 6.69 12.47 -27.96
N ASN A 731 7.00 13.68 -28.42
CA ASN A 731 6.97 14.03 -29.84
C ASN A 731 8.01 13.23 -30.65
N LYS A 732 9.21 13.03 -30.10
CA LYS A 732 10.23 12.15 -30.71
C LYS A 732 9.75 10.72 -30.84
N PHE A 733 9.03 10.22 -29.84
CA PHE A 733 8.43 8.89 -29.88
C PHE A 733 7.27 8.80 -30.88
N LYS A 734 6.34 9.76 -30.85
CA LYS A 734 5.20 9.88 -31.78
C LYS A 734 5.63 9.96 -33.23
N ALA A 735 6.66 10.75 -33.51
CA ALA A 735 7.25 10.88 -34.84
C ALA A 735 8.14 9.70 -35.25
N LYS A 736 8.19 8.61 -34.46
CA LYS A 736 9.05 7.44 -34.64
C LYS A 736 10.56 7.75 -34.78
N GLN A 737 11.00 8.93 -34.37
CA GLN A 737 12.43 9.28 -34.29
C GLN A 737 13.15 8.48 -33.19
N ARG A 738 12.38 7.99 -32.22
CA ARG A 738 12.79 7.06 -31.16
C ARG A 738 11.75 5.95 -31.08
N SER A 739 12.15 4.70 -31.28
CA SER A 739 11.25 3.54 -31.28
C SER A 739 10.95 3.02 -29.87
N ILE A 740 11.71 3.44 -28.85
CA ILE A 740 11.58 2.93 -27.49
C ILE A 740 11.32 4.08 -26.51
N LEU A 741 10.19 4.05 -25.82
CA LEU A 741 9.85 4.98 -24.74
C LEU A 741 10.08 4.30 -23.38
N VAL A 742 11.04 4.79 -22.60
CA VAL A 742 11.31 4.26 -21.25
C VAL A 742 10.68 5.18 -20.22
N CYS A 743 9.75 4.68 -19.40
CA CYS A 743 8.93 5.54 -18.55
C CYS A 743 8.55 4.94 -17.21
N THR A 744 8.17 5.81 -16.26
CA THR A 744 7.53 5.41 -15.00
C THR A 744 6.01 5.48 -15.15
N ASP A 745 5.24 4.70 -14.37
CA ASP A 745 3.76 4.75 -14.37
C ASP A 745 3.19 6.17 -14.29
N VAL A 746 3.68 6.95 -13.33
CA VAL A 746 3.21 8.32 -13.12
C VAL A 746 3.41 9.17 -14.37
N ALA A 747 4.49 8.91 -15.09
CA ALA A 747 4.87 9.70 -16.23
C ALA A 747 4.20 9.27 -17.54
N SER A 748 3.84 7.99 -17.68
CA SER A 748 3.09 7.44 -18.81
C SER A 748 1.58 7.65 -18.71
N ARG A 749 1.06 7.91 -17.50
CA ARG A 749 -0.38 8.08 -17.23
C ARG A 749 -0.90 9.35 -17.86
N GLY A 750 -2.08 9.24 -18.46
CA GLY A 750 -2.72 10.36 -19.12
C GLY A 750 -2.06 10.82 -20.41
N LEU A 751 -1.01 10.15 -20.87
CA LEU A 751 -0.44 10.44 -22.19
C LEU A 751 -1.20 9.68 -23.27
N ASP A 752 -1.55 10.41 -24.34
CA ASP A 752 -1.91 9.80 -25.62
C ASP A 752 -0.65 9.24 -26.27
N ILE A 753 -0.22 8.09 -25.77
CA ILE A 753 0.88 7.36 -26.39
C ILE A 753 0.28 6.66 -27.60
N PRO A 754 0.82 6.89 -28.82
CA PRO A 754 0.34 6.22 -30.02
C PRO A 754 0.40 4.71 -29.81
N HIS A 755 -0.40 3.96 -30.55
CA HIS A 755 -0.38 2.51 -30.48
C HIS A 755 1.05 1.99 -30.67
N VAL A 756 1.47 1.15 -29.72
CA VAL A 756 2.79 0.50 -29.73
C VAL A 756 2.63 -0.99 -29.93
N ASP A 757 3.64 -1.61 -30.52
CA ASP A 757 3.63 -3.05 -30.80
C ASP A 757 3.93 -3.86 -29.53
N TYR A 758 4.84 -3.35 -28.68
CA TYR A 758 5.29 -4.02 -27.46
C TYR A 758 5.15 -3.15 -26.20
N VAL A 759 4.70 -3.78 -25.12
CA VAL A 759 4.77 -3.23 -23.75
C VAL A 759 5.66 -4.12 -22.89
N LEU A 760 6.82 -3.62 -22.50
CA LEU A 760 7.77 -4.33 -21.65
C LEU A 760 7.66 -3.78 -20.22
N ASN A 761 7.08 -4.57 -19.31
CA ASN A 761 7.10 -4.26 -17.88
C ASN A 761 8.46 -4.67 -17.31
N PHE A 762 9.48 -3.83 -17.51
CA PHE A 762 10.82 -4.07 -16.98
C PHE A 762 10.77 -4.19 -15.45
N ASP A 763 10.03 -3.33 -14.76
CA ASP A 763 9.67 -3.57 -13.36
C ASP A 763 8.18 -3.94 -13.24
N VAL A 764 7.87 -4.99 -12.48
CA VAL A 764 6.49 -5.39 -12.20
C VAL A 764 5.76 -4.22 -11.52
N PRO A 765 4.53 -3.86 -11.95
CA PRO A 765 3.78 -2.78 -11.31
C PRO A 765 3.51 -3.11 -9.84
N THR A 766 3.71 -2.12 -8.96
CA THR A 766 3.51 -2.27 -7.51
C THR A 766 2.04 -2.49 -7.15
N GLN A 767 1.11 -2.06 -8.01
CA GLN A 767 -0.33 -2.29 -7.88
C GLN A 767 -0.80 -3.14 -9.06
N SER A 768 -1.48 -4.25 -8.79
CA SER A 768 -1.93 -5.18 -9.85
C SER A 768 -2.81 -4.49 -10.90
N LYS A 769 -3.63 -3.50 -10.49
CA LYS A 769 -4.47 -2.71 -11.41
C LYS A 769 -3.66 -1.92 -12.44
N ASP A 770 -2.46 -1.48 -12.09
CA ASP A 770 -1.61 -0.70 -12.99
C ASP A 770 -1.14 -1.55 -14.18
N TYR A 771 -1.04 -2.88 -14.02
CA TYR A 771 -0.74 -3.80 -15.12
C TYR A 771 -1.68 -3.62 -16.31
N VAL A 772 -3.00 -3.65 -16.07
CA VAL A 772 -4.03 -3.54 -17.12
C VAL A 772 -3.89 -2.22 -17.86
N HIS A 773 -3.60 -1.13 -17.15
CA HIS A 773 -3.39 0.19 -17.75
C HIS A 773 -2.10 0.31 -18.56
N ARG A 774 -1.04 -0.41 -18.15
CA ARG A 774 0.23 -0.47 -18.88
C ARG A 774 0.08 -1.28 -20.16
N VAL A 775 -0.47 -2.50 -20.08
CA VAL A 775 -0.58 -3.39 -21.24
C VAL A 775 -1.66 -2.94 -22.22
N GLY A 776 -2.69 -2.22 -21.75
CA GLY A 776 -3.69 -1.54 -22.61
C GLY A 776 -3.13 -0.38 -23.47
N ARG A 777 -1.81 -0.15 -23.48
CA ARG A 777 -1.13 0.74 -24.44
C ARG A 777 -0.87 0.06 -25.79
N THR A 778 -0.87 -1.26 -25.83
CA THR A 778 -0.81 -2.06 -27.07
C THR A 778 -2.16 -2.70 -27.38
N ALA A 779 -2.26 -3.45 -28.48
CA ALA A 779 -3.48 -4.11 -28.98
C ALA A 779 -4.73 -3.21 -29.10
N ARG A 780 -4.56 -1.96 -29.55
CA ARG A 780 -5.68 -0.99 -29.72
C ARG A 780 -6.27 -1.07 -31.13
N ALA A 781 -7.54 -0.67 -31.26
CA ALA A 781 -8.25 -0.54 -32.55
C ALA A 781 -8.14 -1.79 -33.45
N GLY A 782 -8.28 -2.98 -32.86
CA GLY A 782 -8.29 -4.26 -33.58
C GLY A 782 -6.92 -4.82 -33.97
N ARG A 783 -5.81 -4.11 -33.70
CA ARG A 783 -4.44 -4.63 -33.89
C ARG A 783 -4.07 -5.63 -32.80
N SER A 784 -3.18 -6.57 -33.13
CA SER A 784 -2.52 -7.40 -32.12
C SER A 784 -1.48 -6.58 -31.36
N GLY A 785 -1.09 -7.06 -30.19
CA GLY A 785 -0.08 -6.45 -29.36
C GLY A 785 0.56 -7.48 -28.45
N VAL A 786 1.79 -7.21 -28.01
CA VAL A 786 2.51 -8.11 -27.11
C VAL A 786 2.90 -7.36 -25.84
N SER A 787 2.71 -8.00 -24.70
CA SER A 787 3.26 -7.52 -23.42
C SER A 787 4.11 -8.59 -22.77
N ILE A 788 5.26 -8.17 -22.22
CA ILE A 788 6.21 -9.06 -21.54
C ILE A 788 6.53 -8.45 -20.18
N THR A 789 6.32 -9.22 -19.12
CA THR A 789 6.58 -8.80 -17.74
C THR A 789 7.81 -9.49 -17.17
N PHE A 790 8.77 -8.69 -16.72
CA PHE A 790 10.03 -9.17 -16.16
C PHE A 790 9.84 -9.46 -14.68
N VAL A 791 9.82 -10.74 -14.32
CA VAL A 791 9.65 -11.21 -12.95
C VAL A 791 11.01 -11.71 -12.46
N THR A 792 11.47 -11.18 -11.34
CA THR A 792 12.67 -11.68 -10.66
C THR A 792 12.30 -12.51 -9.45
N GLN A 793 13.30 -13.09 -8.78
CA GLN A 793 13.09 -13.80 -7.51
C GLN A 793 12.41 -12.93 -6.43
N TYR A 794 12.45 -11.60 -6.58
CA TYR A 794 11.82 -10.65 -5.65
C TYR A 794 10.41 -10.21 -6.05
N ASP A 795 9.97 -10.50 -7.27
CA ASP A 795 8.72 -9.96 -7.84
C ASP A 795 7.59 -11.00 -7.88
N VAL A 796 7.85 -12.25 -7.50
CA VAL A 796 6.91 -13.38 -7.61
C VAL A 796 5.56 -13.05 -6.97
N GLU A 797 5.59 -12.48 -5.76
CA GLU A 797 4.38 -12.16 -5.01
C GLU A 797 3.50 -11.11 -5.73
N ILE A 798 4.09 -9.99 -6.13
CA ILE A 798 3.36 -8.90 -6.81
C ILE A 798 2.90 -9.32 -8.21
N TYR A 799 3.66 -10.21 -8.87
CA TYR A 799 3.28 -10.80 -10.15
C TYR A 799 2.07 -11.76 -10.03
N GLN A 800 2.04 -12.63 -9.01
CA GLN A 800 0.89 -13.52 -8.78
C GLN A 800 -0.41 -12.73 -8.51
N ARG A 801 -0.32 -11.55 -7.88
CA ARG A 801 -1.47 -10.65 -7.72
C ARG A 801 -2.01 -10.12 -9.05
N ILE A 802 -1.16 -9.99 -10.07
CA ILE A 802 -1.56 -9.62 -11.43
C ILE A 802 -2.33 -10.76 -12.08
N GLU A 803 -1.76 -11.98 -12.10
CA GLU A 803 -2.42 -13.16 -12.68
C GLU A 803 -3.80 -13.42 -12.06
N HIS A 804 -3.91 -13.23 -10.74
CA HIS A 804 -5.18 -13.32 -10.04
C HIS A 804 -6.17 -12.23 -10.46
N LEU A 805 -5.73 -10.97 -10.60
CA LEU A 805 -6.60 -9.87 -11.02
C LEU A 805 -7.17 -10.11 -12.43
N ILE A 806 -6.36 -10.60 -13.36
CA ILE A 806 -6.78 -10.87 -14.74
C ILE A 806 -7.46 -12.23 -14.90
N GLY A 807 -7.44 -13.08 -13.88
CA GLY A 807 -8.10 -14.39 -13.86
C GLY A 807 -7.42 -15.47 -14.71
N LYS A 808 -6.15 -15.31 -15.09
CA LYS A 808 -5.41 -16.29 -15.89
C LYS A 808 -3.91 -16.27 -15.58
N LYS A 809 -3.28 -17.44 -15.70
CA LYS A 809 -1.81 -17.54 -15.73
C LYS A 809 -1.29 -17.12 -17.10
N LEU A 810 -0.17 -16.40 -17.15
CA LEU A 810 0.44 -16.00 -18.40
C LEU A 810 1.47 -17.03 -18.86
N ASP A 811 1.69 -17.12 -20.16
CA ASP A 811 2.69 -18.03 -20.71
C ASP A 811 4.10 -17.46 -20.54
N LEU A 812 5.06 -18.32 -20.25
CA LEU A 812 6.48 -17.93 -20.20
C LEU A 812 6.94 -17.51 -21.62
N TYR A 813 7.51 -16.33 -21.75
CA TYR A 813 8.20 -15.90 -22.96
C TYR A 813 9.54 -16.65 -23.04
N LYS A 814 9.70 -17.48 -24.06
CA LYS A 814 10.90 -18.29 -24.25
C LYS A 814 12.07 -17.41 -24.68
N THR A 815 13.22 -17.56 -24.03
CA THR A 815 14.47 -16.85 -24.34
C THR A 815 15.62 -17.84 -24.42
N ASN A 816 16.63 -17.58 -25.26
CA ASN A 816 17.87 -18.35 -25.25
C ASN A 816 18.86 -17.78 -24.23
N GLU A 817 19.02 -18.46 -23.09
CA GLU A 817 19.90 -18.00 -22.02
C GLU A 817 21.36 -17.85 -22.47
N VAL A 818 21.87 -18.74 -23.33
CA VAL A 818 23.25 -18.69 -23.83
C VAL A 818 23.48 -17.39 -24.62
N ASP A 819 22.50 -16.99 -25.43
CA ASP A 819 22.58 -15.75 -26.21
C ASP A 819 22.43 -14.51 -25.32
N VAL A 820 21.60 -14.58 -24.28
CA VAL A 820 21.51 -13.52 -23.26
C VAL A 820 22.85 -13.34 -22.55
N MET A 821 23.51 -14.43 -22.16
CA MET A 821 24.78 -14.38 -21.44
C MET A 821 25.90 -13.72 -22.26
N LYS A 822 25.89 -13.88 -23.60
CA LYS A 822 26.83 -13.17 -24.49
C LYS A 822 26.69 -11.66 -24.46
N LEU A 823 25.54 -11.13 -24.02
CA LEU A 823 25.29 -9.69 -23.93
C LEU A 823 25.73 -9.08 -22.59
N VAL A 824 25.97 -9.90 -21.55
CA VAL A 824 26.14 -9.43 -20.17
C VAL A 824 27.28 -8.42 -20.02
N GLU A 825 28.45 -8.70 -20.59
CA GLU A 825 29.62 -7.83 -20.51
C GLU A 825 29.38 -6.48 -21.19
N ARG A 826 28.93 -6.50 -22.44
CA ARG A 826 28.58 -5.29 -23.20
C ARG A 826 27.49 -4.46 -22.52
N VAL A 827 26.51 -5.11 -21.91
CA VAL A 827 25.44 -4.44 -21.15
C VAL A 827 25.95 -3.86 -19.83
N ALA A 828 26.91 -4.52 -19.18
CA ALA A 828 27.56 -3.99 -17.97
C ALA A 828 28.40 -2.74 -18.26
N GLU A 829 29.14 -2.73 -19.38
CA GLU A 829 29.87 -1.55 -19.86
C GLU A 829 28.92 -0.39 -20.15
N ALA A 830 27.86 -0.63 -20.93
CA ALA A 830 26.84 0.39 -21.23
C ALA A 830 26.15 0.93 -19.97
N ASN A 831 25.91 0.07 -18.97
CA ASN A 831 25.38 0.50 -17.67
C ASN A 831 26.35 1.41 -16.92
N THR A 832 27.65 1.12 -16.99
CA THR A 832 28.69 1.94 -16.36
C THR A 832 28.74 3.32 -17.00
N SER A 833 28.77 3.39 -18.34
CA SER A 833 28.70 4.64 -19.09
C SER A 833 27.43 5.44 -18.78
N ALA A 834 26.27 4.77 -18.70
CA ALA A 834 25.00 5.42 -18.35
C ALA A 834 25.02 6.02 -16.92
N ARG A 835 25.68 5.37 -15.96
CA ARG A 835 25.83 5.89 -14.59
C ARG A 835 26.74 7.13 -14.55
N VAL A 836 27.82 7.14 -15.32
CA VAL A 836 28.71 8.30 -15.44
C VAL A 836 27.95 9.49 -16.04
N GLU A 837 27.25 9.28 -17.15
CA GLU A 837 26.44 10.33 -17.79
C GLU A 837 25.35 10.87 -16.84
N MET A 838 24.70 10.02 -16.03
CA MET A 838 23.75 10.48 -15.02
C MET A 838 24.39 11.38 -13.96
N LYS A 839 25.59 11.05 -13.46
CA LYS A 839 26.32 11.90 -12.50
C LYS A 839 26.66 13.25 -13.09
N GLU A 840 27.16 13.29 -14.32
CA GLU A 840 27.46 14.54 -15.05
C GLU A 840 26.21 15.41 -15.25
N LEU A 841 25.07 14.80 -15.57
CA LEU A 841 23.79 15.51 -15.70
C LEU A 841 23.33 16.13 -14.37
N GLU A 842 23.61 15.49 -13.24
CA GLU A 842 23.30 16.01 -11.91
C GLU A 842 24.23 17.14 -11.48
N GLU A 843 25.54 17.01 -11.73
CA GLU A 843 26.54 18.04 -11.46
C GLU A 843 26.25 19.30 -12.29
N ASN A 844 25.93 19.14 -13.57
CA ASN A 844 25.53 20.25 -14.44
C ASN A 844 24.27 20.97 -13.94
N LYS A 845 23.32 20.26 -13.34
CA LYS A 845 22.14 20.88 -12.69
C LYS A 845 22.54 21.64 -11.42
N LYS A 846 23.43 21.09 -10.59
CA LYS A 846 23.95 21.75 -9.38
C LYS A 846 24.73 23.03 -9.73
N ASN A 847 25.60 22.98 -10.73
CA ASN A 847 26.37 24.13 -11.19
C ASN A 847 25.48 25.23 -11.78
N LYS A 848 24.44 24.88 -12.55
CA LYS A 848 23.44 25.86 -13.01
C LYS A 848 22.66 26.50 -11.87
N LYS A 849 22.34 25.75 -10.82
CA LYS A 849 21.69 26.31 -9.62
C LYS A 849 22.62 27.23 -8.83
N LYS A 850 23.91 26.89 -8.70
CA LYS A 850 24.91 27.76 -8.06
C LYS A 850 25.10 29.07 -8.82
N ARG A 851 25.26 29.04 -10.16
CA ARG A 851 25.38 30.25 -10.99
C ARG A 851 24.16 31.17 -10.86
N LYS A 852 22.95 30.61 -10.90
CA LYS A 852 21.72 31.39 -10.65
C LYS A 852 21.62 31.99 -9.25
N LYS A 853 22.30 31.41 -8.26
CA LYS A 853 22.32 31.93 -6.89
C LYS A 853 23.39 33.03 -6.73
N GLY A 854 24.53 32.90 -7.41
CA GLY A 854 25.57 33.94 -7.47
C GLY A 854 25.16 35.17 -8.28
N GLU A 855 24.46 35.00 -9.40
CA GLU A 855 23.90 36.13 -10.16
C GLU A 855 22.81 36.92 -9.40
N LEU A 856 22.24 36.34 -8.33
CA LEU A 856 21.35 37.09 -7.43
C LEU A 856 22.10 37.80 -6.28
N SER A 857 23.36 37.44 -5.99
CA SER A 857 24.16 38.14 -4.98
C SER A 857 25.03 39.24 -5.56
N ASP A 858 25.47 39.11 -6.82
CA ASP A 858 26.39 40.08 -7.45
C ASP A 858 25.70 41.39 -7.90
N ASN A 859 24.38 41.54 -7.70
CA ASN A 859 23.66 42.79 -8.01
C ASN A 859 23.47 43.71 -6.79
N ASP A 860 23.99 43.37 -5.60
CA ASP A 860 23.81 44.19 -4.40
C ASP A 860 25.11 44.90 -3.92
N ASP A 861 26.23 44.80 -4.64
CA ASP A 861 27.53 45.35 -4.21
C ASP A 861 27.99 46.64 -4.93
N GLU A 862 27.11 47.34 -5.64
CA GLU A 862 27.40 48.67 -6.19
C GLU A 862 26.37 49.70 -5.70
N GLU A 863 26.50 50.18 -4.45
CA GLU A 863 26.16 51.54 -3.98
C GLU A 863 26.30 51.71 -2.45
N GLU A 864 27.41 51.26 -1.84
CA GLU A 864 27.76 51.68 -0.47
C GLU A 864 28.49 53.03 -0.50
N GLY A 865 27.72 54.11 -0.49
CA GLY A 865 28.31 55.44 -0.67
C GLY A 865 27.47 56.63 -0.22
N GLY A 866 26.61 56.50 0.79
CA GLY A 866 26.17 57.72 1.47
C GLY A 866 24.82 57.70 2.15
N TYR A 867 24.93 57.98 3.45
CA TYR A 867 24.13 59.01 4.12
C TYR A 867 22.78 58.61 4.76
N ARG A 868 22.87 58.68 6.10
CA ARG A 868 21.93 59.29 7.04
C ARG A 868 20.82 58.42 7.65
N LYS A 869 21.21 57.82 8.77
CA LYS A 869 20.73 58.13 10.14
C LYS A 869 19.30 58.68 10.28
N LYS A 870 18.51 57.88 11.01
CA LYS A 870 17.64 58.25 12.14
C LYS A 870 16.61 59.36 11.90
N VAL A 871 15.34 58.97 11.80
CA VAL A 871 14.26 59.72 12.47
C VAL A 871 13.30 58.72 13.14
N LYS A 872 13.30 58.76 14.48
CA LYS A 872 12.33 58.12 15.36
C LYS A 872 10.94 58.73 15.14
N VAL A 873 9.96 57.85 14.98
CA VAL A 873 8.61 57.84 15.55
C VAL A 873 8.10 59.19 16.09
N LYS A 874 7.16 59.80 15.37
CA LYS A 874 6.21 60.79 15.90
C LYS A 874 4.79 60.29 15.64
N ASN A 875 4.26 59.52 16.59
CA ASN A 875 2.82 59.30 16.76
C ASN A 875 2.34 60.10 17.98
N MET A 876 1.07 60.52 17.91
CA MET A 876 0.23 61.18 18.93
C MET A 876 0.00 62.68 18.69
N LYS A 877 -1.01 62.94 17.84
CA LYS A 877 -1.89 64.09 17.95
C LYS A 877 -3.29 63.55 18.23
N THR A 878 -3.71 63.57 19.49
CA THR A 878 -5.12 63.41 19.85
C THR A 878 -5.50 64.54 20.79
N ALA A 879 -6.54 65.25 20.37
CA ALA A 879 -7.09 66.44 20.95
C ALA A 879 -7.59 66.24 22.39
N LYS A 880 -7.45 67.29 23.20
CA LYS A 880 -8.44 67.71 24.20
C LYS A 880 -8.19 69.18 24.52
N MET A 881 -9.05 70.04 23.98
CA MET A 881 -9.19 71.43 24.38
C MET A 881 -10.62 71.61 24.90
N LYS A 882 -10.83 71.09 26.11
CA LYS A 882 -11.71 71.58 27.19
C LYS A 882 -11.50 70.68 28.40
#